data_AF-A0A3M1Q928-F1
#
_entry.id   AF-A0A3M1Q928-F1
#
_cell.length_a   1.000
_cell.length_b   1.000
_cell.length_c   1.000
_cell.angle_alpha   90.00
_cell.angle_beta   90.00
_cell.angle_gamma   90.00
#
_symmetry.space_group_name_H-M   'P 1'
#
loop_
_entity.id
_entity.type
_entity.pdbx_description
1 polymer ?
#
loop_
_entity_poly.entity_id
_entity_poly.type
_entity_poly.pdbx_seq_one_letter_code
_entity_poly.pdbx_strand_id
1 'polypeptide(L)'
;MPRGTSGLRWLAATLLAVALAGAAFAQVSVPAERVPGAPAPAERIAAARALAAALTGDEAPLSPAGLLVRIAPDRLDALHRAPVTPGPLQVGLTEPVGARVALTPRLAARARGGAVAAGAGVAHVVGDRLVWYTIIRAPGAAGLRLHLEDLALPGGSEIYVYTEAGEAFGPYRPETAGESGLWTHSLRGDALRLQVRIPADALRAAAGSSRFGFDIGEIGFLGERWAGLFGDQAGQNDAGCPANASCVENASCVSIPSAIQPAQDAVGRMLYSSGGGQFLCSGGLLNDTDTSTTIPYFLTANHCISTQSEASSLEVYFQYTAPCGGPCQSPGANGEPRVLGSTLLSSSSSSDYTLLQLDQPAPAGSTLLGWTTSAVAFANGTPLYRISHPKGQPQAYSEHVVDTSKGTCASWPRGDWIYSRDTLGATEGGSSGSPVLNASGQVVGQLSGACGTNPNNPCASNANATVDGAFAAYYSQISQWLDPGPGNCHNGSNGSGSYCSTSCKCDAGEGDCDSDAECNAGLVCSTDVGPNYGFASWVDVCEVPDCHVGSPGSGSYCSTSCKCDAGEGDCDSDAECNAGLTCVSNVGPNYGWASWVDVCEESGGGSDPNSCVGHCGTQAPGGCWCDSACSFYGDCCPDKTSVCG
;
A
#
# COMPACT_ATOMS: atom_id res chain seq x y z
N MET A 1 -68.06 53.66 -11.01
CA MET A 1 -67.01 54.62 -11.42
C MET A 1 -66.95 55.73 -10.37
N PRO A 2 -65.78 56.28 -9.97
CA PRO A 2 -64.38 56.10 -10.40
C PRO A 2 -63.51 55.35 -9.33
N ARG A 3 -62.49 54.54 -9.64
CA ARG A 3 -61.09 54.74 -10.14
C ARG A 3 -60.12 55.44 -9.16
N GLY A 4 -59.04 54.73 -8.80
CA GLY A 4 -57.80 55.23 -8.15
C GLY A 4 -57.03 54.10 -7.44
N THR A 5 -56.33 53.21 -8.15
CA THR A 5 -54.86 53.16 -8.41
C THR A 5 -53.95 52.86 -7.21
N SER A 6 -53.50 51.60 -7.16
CA SER A 6 -52.12 51.09 -7.02
C SER A 6 -51.12 51.74 -6.05
N GLY A 7 -50.52 50.91 -5.19
CA GLY A 7 -49.29 51.23 -4.45
C GLY A 7 -48.77 50.08 -3.58
N LEU A 8 -48.43 48.94 -4.18
CA LEU A 8 -47.77 47.82 -3.49
C LEU A 8 -46.27 48.15 -3.33
N ARG A 9 -45.83 48.37 -2.09
CA ARG A 9 -44.41 48.59 -1.75
C ARG A 9 -43.65 47.26 -1.84
N TRP A 10 -42.73 47.16 -2.79
CA TRP A 10 -41.73 46.10 -2.85
C TRP A 10 -40.59 46.42 -1.88
N LEU A 11 -40.40 45.58 -0.87
CA LEU A 11 -39.16 45.49 -0.10
C LEU A 11 -38.15 44.71 -0.95
N ALA A 12 -37.18 45.42 -1.52
CA ALA A 12 -36.01 44.79 -2.13
C ALA A 12 -35.10 44.27 -1.00
N ALA A 13 -35.16 42.96 -0.74
CA ALA A 13 -34.15 42.27 0.05
C ALA A 13 -32.96 41.98 -0.86
N THR A 14 -31.86 42.70 -0.66
CA THR A 14 -30.58 42.43 -1.31
C THR A 14 -30.03 41.11 -0.76
N LEU A 15 -30.21 40.03 -1.51
CA LEU A 15 -29.54 38.76 -1.28
C LEU A 15 -28.04 38.95 -1.57
N LEU A 16 -27.24 39.04 -0.51
CA LEU A 16 -25.79 38.95 -0.59
C LEU A 16 -25.44 37.49 -0.92
N ALA A 17 -25.20 37.21 -2.20
CA ALA A 17 -24.66 35.92 -2.63
C ALA A 17 -23.20 35.84 -2.16
N VAL A 18 -22.96 35.13 -1.05
CA VAL A 18 -21.61 34.70 -0.69
C VAL A 18 -21.20 33.64 -1.71
N ALA A 19 -20.40 34.04 -2.69
CA ALA A 19 -19.70 33.11 -3.56
C ALA A 19 -18.64 32.38 -2.71
N LEU A 20 -19.00 31.21 -2.19
CA LEU A 20 -18.01 30.24 -1.75
C LEU A 20 -17.25 29.80 -3.00
N ALA A 21 -16.09 30.41 -3.23
CA ALA A 21 -15.09 29.85 -4.13
C ALA A 21 -14.63 28.53 -3.52
N GLY A 22 -15.30 27.43 -3.86
CA GLY A 22 -14.78 26.10 -3.60
C GLY A 22 -13.46 25.98 -4.34
N ALA A 23 -12.37 25.80 -3.60
CA ALA A 23 -11.11 25.41 -4.19
C ALA A 23 -11.38 24.11 -4.98
N ALA A 24 -11.34 24.19 -6.30
CA ALA A 24 -11.33 23.01 -7.14
C ALA A 24 -9.99 22.30 -6.89
N PHE A 25 -10.00 21.29 -6.03
CA PHE A 25 -8.85 20.40 -5.90
C PHE A 25 -8.52 19.84 -7.29
N ALA A 26 -7.26 19.94 -7.70
CA ALA A 26 -6.81 19.42 -8.97
C ALA A 26 -7.08 17.91 -9.01
N GLN A 27 -7.78 17.45 -10.05
CA GLN A 27 -8.06 16.03 -10.21
C GLN A 27 -6.76 15.31 -10.58
N VAL A 28 -6.36 14.35 -9.75
CA VAL A 28 -5.23 13.45 -10.03
C VAL A 28 -5.72 12.29 -10.90
N SER A 29 -4.90 11.93 -11.87
CA SER A 29 -5.17 10.89 -12.86
C SER A 29 -3.85 10.21 -13.24
N VAL A 30 -3.74 8.92 -12.92
CA VAL A 30 -2.56 8.09 -13.19
C VAL A 30 -2.90 7.09 -14.30
N PRO A 31 -2.02 6.89 -15.30
CA PRO A 31 -2.19 5.85 -16.31
C PRO A 31 -1.82 4.46 -15.77
N ALA A 32 -2.32 3.42 -16.43
CA ALA A 32 -1.89 2.06 -16.14
C ALA A 32 -0.45 1.81 -16.63
N GLU A 33 0.30 0.98 -15.91
CA GLU A 33 1.68 0.62 -16.22
C GLU A 33 1.86 -0.89 -16.28
N ARG A 34 2.65 -1.38 -17.24
CA ARG A 34 2.87 -2.82 -17.45
C ARG A 34 4.16 -3.26 -16.79
N VAL A 35 4.09 -4.31 -15.98
CA VAL A 35 5.28 -4.94 -15.37
C VAL A 35 5.99 -5.79 -16.44
N PRO A 36 7.25 -5.51 -16.82
CA PRO A 36 7.95 -6.25 -17.86
C PRO A 36 8.25 -7.72 -17.49
N GLY A 37 8.42 -8.58 -18.50
CA GLY A 37 9.22 -9.81 -18.37
C GLY A 37 8.54 -11.11 -17.91
N ALA A 38 7.28 -11.39 -18.29
CA ALA A 38 6.60 -12.61 -17.85
C ALA A 38 7.21 -13.89 -18.45
N PRO A 39 7.70 -14.86 -17.65
CA PRO A 39 7.91 -16.21 -18.15
C PRO A 39 6.58 -16.80 -18.61
N ALA A 40 6.60 -17.69 -19.60
CA ALA A 40 5.38 -18.32 -20.07
C ALA A 40 4.79 -19.23 -18.98
N PRO A 41 3.46 -19.42 -18.90
CA PRO A 41 2.86 -20.31 -17.89
C PRO A 41 3.44 -21.74 -17.93
N ALA A 42 3.78 -22.24 -19.12
CA ALA A 42 4.45 -23.53 -19.30
C ALA A 42 5.84 -23.60 -18.65
N GLU A 43 6.60 -22.50 -18.66
CA GLU A 43 7.91 -22.43 -18.01
C GLU A 43 7.78 -22.47 -16.49
N ARG A 44 6.77 -21.78 -15.92
CA ARG A 44 6.48 -21.84 -14.48
C ARG A 44 6.11 -23.25 -14.03
N ILE A 45 5.27 -23.95 -14.80
CA ILE A 45 4.93 -25.36 -14.53
C ILE A 45 6.18 -26.24 -14.61
N ALA A 46 7.02 -26.06 -15.63
CA ALA A 46 8.23 -26.85 -15.79
C ALA A 46 9.22 -26.62 -14.63
N ALA A 47 9.40 -25.37 -14.20
CA ALA A 47 10.23 -25.00 -13.07
C ALA A 47 9.71 -25.62 -11.76
N ALA A 48 8.40 -25.54 -11.49
CA ALA A 48 7.79 -26.15 -10.32
C ALA A 48 8.00 -27.69 -10.29
N ARG A 49 7.82 -28.36 -11.43
CA ARG A 49 8.06 -29.81 -11.55
C ARG A 49 9.53 -30.17 -11.35
N ALA A 50 10.44 -29.40 -11.93
CA ALA A 50 11.88 -29.61 -11.75
C ALA A 50 12.28 -29.44 -10.28
N LEU A 51 11.74 -28.42 -9.61
CA LEU A 51 11.95 -28.19 -8.18
C LEU A 51 11.37 -29.34 -7.34
N ALA A 52 10.14 -29.77 -7.60
CA ALA A 52 9.51 -30.90 -6.90
C ALA A 52 10.32 -32.19 -7.06
N ALA A 53 10.83 -32.47 -8.27
CA ALA A 53 11.67 -33.63 -8.54
C ALA A 53 13.01 -33.55 -7.79
N ALA A 54 13.65 -32.38 -7.76
CA ALA A 54 14.88 -32.17 -6.99
C ALA A 54 14.66 -32.34 -5.49
N LEU A 55 13.58 -31.77 -4.94
CA LEU A 55 13.20 -31.93 -3.53
C LEU A 55 12.91 -33.39 -3.18
N THR A 56 12.23 -34.12 -4.07
CA THR A 56 11.97 -35.56 -3.91
C THR A 56 13.26 -36.38 -3.95
N GLY A 57 14.23 -36.00 -4.80
CA GLY A 57 15.54 -36.64 -4.88
C GLY A 57 16.37 -36.47 -3.60
N ASP A 58 16.11 -35.42 -2.82
CA ASP A 58 16.70 -35.20 -1.50
C ASP A 58 15.96 -35.92 -0.38
N GLU A 59 14.85 -36.63 -0.63
CA GLU A 59 14.19 -37.39 0.43
C GLU A 59 14.98 -38.65 0.81
N ALA A 60 14.94 -39.01 2.09
CA ALA A 60 15.50 -40.27 2.54
C ALA A 60 14.65 -41.46 2.06
N PRO A 61 15.25 -42.65 1.84
CA PRO A 61 14.48 -43.87 1.56
C PRO A 61 13.64 -44.38 2.75
N LEU A 62 13.76 -43.74 3.93
CA LEU A 62 12.95 -44.03 5.11
C LEU A 62 11.65 -43.23 5.06
N SER A 63 10.50 -43.91 5.07
CA SER A 63 9.21 -43.22 5.09
C SER A 63 8.98 -42.46 6.40
N PRO A 64 8.55 -41.20 6.37
CA PRO A 64 8.20 -40.46 7.58
C PRO A 64 6.91 -41.00 8.20
N ALA A 65 6.77 -40.83 9.51
CA ALA A 65 5.51 -41.11 10.21
C ALA A 65 4.36 -40.23 9.68
N GLY A 66 4.69 -39.01 9.26
CA GLY A 66 3.75 -38.05 8.69
C GLY A 66 2.83 -37.42 9.74
N LEU A 67 2.02 -36.48 9.28
CA LEU A 67 0.92 -35.89 10.04
C LEU A 67 -0.40 -36.19 9.34
N LEU A 68 -1.39 -36.68 10.08
CA LEU A 68 -2.74 -36.89 9.59
C LEU A 68 -3.67 -35.93 10.32
N VAL A 69 -4.18 -34.92 9.61
CA VAL A 69 -5.16 -33.98 10.12
C VAL A 69 -6.55 -34.43 9.67
N ARG A 70 -7.47 -34.60 10.61
CA ARG A 70 -8.85 -34.97 10.31
C ARG A 70 -9.77 -33.81 10.64
N ILE A 71 -10.51 -33.36 9.64
CA ILE A 71 -11.58 -32.37 9.84
C ILE A 71 -12.74 -33.07 10.54
N ALA A 72 -13.28 -32.44 11.58
CA ALA A 72 -14.47 -32.94 12.25
C ALA A 72 -15.66 -32.94 11.26
N PRO A 73 -16.46 -34.03 11.16
CA PRO A 73 -17.53 -34.12 10.17
C PRO A 73 -18.54 -32.97 10.23
N ASP A 74 -18.88 -32.50 11.43
CA ASP A 74 -19.78 -31.37 11.65
C ASP A 74 -19.22 -30.05 11.10
N ARG A 75 -17.91 -29.81 11.22
CA ARG A 75 -17.24 -28.66 10.59
C ARG A 75 -17.24 -28.76 9.08
N LEU A 76 -17.00 -29.94 8.53
CA LEU A 76 -17.04 -30.17 7.09
C LEU A 76 -18.46 -29.99 6.53
N ASP A 77 -19.47 -30.51 7.23
CA ASP A 77 -20.88 -30.31 6.90
C ASP A 77 -21.30 -28.83 7.01
N ALA A 78 -20.74 -28.08 7.96
CA ALA A 78 -20.96 -26.65 8.09
C ALA A 78 -20.35 -25.90 6.90
N LEU A 79 -19.12 -26.23 6.48
CA LEU A 79 -18.50 -25.66 5.28
C LEU A 79 -19.33 -25.94 4.02
N HIS A 80 -19.80 -27.17 3.84
CA HIS A 80 -20.62 -27.55 2.68
C HIS A 80 -21.97 -26.82 2.64
N ARG A 81 -22.58 -26.59 3.80
CA ARG A 81 -23.87 -25.89 3.94
C ARG A 81 -23.75 -24.37 4.04
N ALA A 82 -22.54 -23.82 4.18
CA ALA A 82 -22.33 -22.39 4.29
C ALA A 82 -22.97 -21.68 3.08
N PRO A 83 -23.81 -20.65 3.27
CA PRO A 83 -24.48 -19.99 2.16
C PRO A 83 -23.47 -19.26 1.28
N VAL A 84 -23.74 -19.21 -0.02
CA VAL A 84 -23.01 -18.33 -0.95
C VAL A 84 -23.71 -16.97 -0.89
N THR A 85 -23.31 -16.13 0.06
CA THR A 85 -23.83 -14.77 0.21
C THR A 85 -23.00 -13.77 -0.59
N PRO A 86 -23.55 -12.59 -0.93
CA PRO A 86 -22.73 -11.44 -1.29
C PRO A 86 -21.66 -11.19 -0.20
N GLY A 87 -20.40 -11.01 -0.58
CA GLY A 87 -19.27 -10.87 0.36
C GLY A 87 -18.16 -11.91 0.17
N PRO A 88 -17.31 -12.13 1.20
CA PRO A 88 -16.24 -13.11 1.17
C PRO A 88 -16.81 -14.51 1.07
N LEU A 89 -16.26 -15.30 0.15
CA LEU A 89 -16.70 -16.67 -0.02
C LEU A 89 -15.84 -17.61 0.82
N GLN A 90 -16.43 -18.23 1.84
CA GLN A 90 -15.75 -19.28 2.58
C GLN A 90 -15.60 -20.54 1.71
N VAL A 91 -14.35 -20.99 1.56
CA VAL A 91 -13.99 -22.17 0.74
C VAL A 91 -13.19 -23.21 1.51
N GLY A 92 -12.86 -22.94 2.76
CA GLY A 92 -12.09 -23.85 3.58
C GLY A 92 -12.13 -23.53 5.07
N LEU A 93 -11.37 -24.32 5.81
CA LEU A 93 -11.23 -24.28 7.26
C LEU A 93 -9.75 -24.13 7.60
N THR A 94 -9.48 -23.47 8.70
CA THR A 94 -8.17 -23.49 9.34
C THR A 94 -8.28 -24.40 10.56
N GLU A 95 -7.42 -25.40 10.64
CA GLU A 95 -7.35 -26.35 11.74
C GLU A 95 -6.02 -26.24 12.48
N PRO A 96 -6.04 -26.20 13.82
CA PRO A 96 -4.81 -26.27 14.60
C PRO A 96 -4.16 -27.64 14.42
N VAL A 97 -2.84 -27.65 14.25
CA VAL A 97 -1.98 -28.83 14.19
C VAL A 97 -1.11 -28.91 15.44
N GLY A 98 -0.43 -27.80 15.79
CA GLY A 98 0.39 -27.69 17.01
C GLY A 98 1.57 -28.67 17.07
N ALA A 99 2.18 -28.98 15.92
CA ALA A 99 3.28 -29.94 15.86
C ALA A 99 4.65 -29.25 15.86
N ARG A 100 5.38 -29.38 16.98
CA ARG A 100 6.75 -28.85 17.11
C ARG A 100 7.76 -29.70 16.36
N VAL A 101 8.57 -29.03 15.54
CA VAL A 101 9.70 -29.62 14.82
C VAL A 101 11.01 -29.10 15.41
N ALA A 102 11.82 -29.98 15.99
CA ALA A 102 13.11 -29.61 16.60
C ALA A 102 14.28 -30.15 15.76
N LEU A 103 15.06 -29.25 15.14
CA LEU A 103 16.11 -29.58 14.17
C LEU A 103 17.54 -29.45 14.73
N THR A 104 17.72 -29.80 16.01
CA THR A 104 18.93 -29.48 16.80
C THR A 104 20.25 -29.98 16.17
N PRO A 105 21.41 -29.39 16.56
CA PRO A 105 22.74 -29.90 16.17
C PRO A 105 22.97 -31.37 16.54
N ARG A 106 22.35 -31.86 17.63
CA ARG A 106 22.39 -33.29 18.01
C ARG A 106 21.67 -34.17 16.99
N LEU A 107 20.55 -33.70 16.45
CA LEU A 107 19.86 -34.39 15.36
C LEU A 107 20.77 -34.43 14.12
N ALA A 108 21.39 -33.32 13.76
CA ALA A 108 22.33 -33.25 12.64
C ALA A 108 23.50 -34.24 12.81
N ALA A 109 24.06 -34.38 14.01
CA ALA A 109 25.11 -35.34 14.30
C ALA A 109 24.66 -36.80 14.11
N ARG A 110 23.43 -37.14 14.53
CA ARG A 110 22.85 -38.48 14.32
C ARG A 110 22.55 -38.75 12.84
N ALA A 111 22.03 -37.75 12.14
CA ALA A 111 21.68 -37.79 10.73
C ALA A 111 22.89 -38.04 9.80
N ARG A 112 24.12 -37.75 10.25
CA ARG A 112 25.36 -38.11 9.54
C ARG A 112 25.61 -39.62 9.48
N GLY A 113 25.05 -40.38 10.43
CA GLY A 113 25.16 -41.84 10.46
C GLY A 113 24.09 -42.56 9.62
N GLY A 114 23.19 -41.81 8.99
CA GLY A 114 22.05 -42.33 8.22
C GLY A 114 20.75 -41.59 8.53
N ALA A 115 19.69 -41.92 7.79
CA ALA A 115 18.38 -41.33 8.01
C ALA A 115 17.83 -41.65 9.41
N VAL A 116 17.31 -40.64 10.10
CA VAL A 116 16.77 -40.74 11.46
C VAL A 116 15.39 -40.11 11.55
N ALA A 117 14.49 -40.73 12.30
CA ALA A 117 13.19 -40.13 12.61
C ALA A 117 13.37 -38.89 13.50
N ALA A 118 12.61 -37.83 13.19
CA ALA A 118 12.63 -36.56 13.91
C ALA A 118 11.23 -35.94 13.94
N GLY A 119 10.54 -36.08 15.07
CA GLY A 119 9.12 -35.74 15.17
C GLY A 119 8.29 -36.58 14.20
N ALA A 120 7.41 -35.93 13.44
CA ALA A 120 6.63 -36.57 12.38
C ALA A 120 7.41 -36.77 11.06
N GLY A 121 8.65 -36.29 10.98
CA GLY A 121 9.47 -36.33 9.77
C GLY A 121 10.69 -37.24 9.88
N VAL A 122 11.52 -37.17 8.85
CA VAL A 122 12.81 -37.85 8.75
C VAL A 122 13.89 -36.82 8.44
N ALA A 123 15.01 -36.90 9.15
CA ALA A 123 16.20 -36.11 8.88
C ALA A 123 17.35 -37.00 8.38
N HIS A 124 18.11 -36.52 7.41
CA HIS A 124 19.38 -37.12 6.97
C HIS A 124 20.31 -36.01 6.43
N VAL A 125 21.55 -36.36 6.11
CA VAL A 125 22.49 -35.42 5.49
C VAL A 125 22.61 -35.71 4.01
N VAL A 126 22.40 -34.68 3.18
CA VAL A 126 22.62 -34.70 1.72
C VAL A 126 23.71 -33.68 1.40
N GLY A 127 24.85 -34.16 0.92
CA GLY A 127 26.02 -33.30 0.72
C GLY A 127 26.45 -32.61 2.02
N ASP A 128 26.41 -31.28 2.04
CA ASP A 128 26.75 -30.41 3.17
C ASP A 128 25.54 -29.84 3.91
N ARG A 129 24.34 -30.41 3.71
CA ARG A 129 23.09 -29.91 4.28
C ARG A 129 22.38 -30.97 5.11
N LEU A 130 21.76 -30.54 6.20
CA LEU A 130 20.72 -31.32 6.86
C LEU A 130 19.43 -31.13 6.08
N VAL A 131 18.82 -32.23 5.65
CA VAL A 131 17.48 -32.21 5.07
C VAL A 131 16.54 -32.89 6.05
N TRP A 132 15.46 -32.21 6.41
CA TRP A 132 14.33 -32.78 7.14
C TRP A 132 13.08 -32.66 6.29
N TYR A 133 12.26 -33.70 6.23
CA TYR A 133 10.98 -33.64 5.54
C TYR A 133 9.90 -34.46 6.24
N THR A 134 8.64 -34.11 5.98
CA THR A 134 7.47 -34.87 6.40
C THR A 134 6.37 -34.80 5.34
N ILE A 135 5.37 -35.67 5.47
CA ILE A 135 4.16 -35.68 4.64
C ILE A 135 2.98 -35.34 5.55
N ILE A 136 2.24 -34.30 5.20
CA ILE A 136 1.00 -33.91 5.88
C ILE A 136 -0.17 -34.30 5.00
N ARG A 137 -1.14 -35.01 5.56
CA ARG A 137 -2.35 -35.48 4.88
C ARG A 137 -3.58 -34.98 5.59
N ALA A 138 -4.55 -34.49 4.84
CA ALA A 138 -5.87 -34.13 5.33
C ALA A 138 -6.94 -34.65 4.34
N PRO A 139 -7.39 -35.91 4.52
CA PRO A 139 -8.27 -36.57 3.57
C PRO A 139 -9.51 -35.76 3.22
N GLY A 140 -9.83 -35.70 1.93
CA GLY A 140 -10.99 -34.96 1.41
C GLY A 140 -10.72 -33.49 1.09
N ALA A 141 -9.50 -32.99 1.30
CA ALA A 141 -9.15 -31.65 0.85
C ALA A 141 -8.96 -31.60 -0.67
N ALA A 142 -9.48 -30.54 -1.29
CA ALA A 142 -9.15 -30.19 -2.67
C ALA A 142 -7.78 -29.50 -2.76
N GLY A 143 -7.34 -28.85 -1.68
CA GLY A 143 -6.02 -28.29 -1.54
C GLY A 143 -5.63 -28.01 -0.09
N LEU A 144 -4.34 -27.81 0.14
CA LEU A 144 -3.76 -27.60 1.47
C LEU A 144 -2.72 -26.48 1.46
N ARG A 145 -2.67 -25.69 2.54
CA ARG A 145 -1.58 -24.74 2.85
C ARG A 145 -1.23 -24.81 4.33
N LEU A 146 0.01 -24.49 4.68
CA LEU A 146 0.47 -24.51 6.07
C LEU A 146 0.62 -23.10 6.63
N HIS A 147 0.39 -22.99 7.94
CA HIS A 147 0.89 -21.89 8.75
C HIS A 147 2.05 -22.38 9.62
N LEU A 148 3.21 -21.77 9.46
CA LEU A 148 4.42 -22.08 10.20
C LEU A 148 4.72 -20.96 11.18
N GLU A 149 4.90 -21.32 12.45
CA GLU A 149 5.09 -20.39 13.56
C GLU A 149 6.43 -20.65 14.25
N ASP A 150 6.88 -19.71 15.07
CA ASP A 150 8.08 -19.85 15.90
C ASP A 150 9.31 -20.35 15.13
N LEU A 151 9.53 -19.79 13.93
CA LEU A 151 10.56 -20.12 12.94
C LEU A 151 11.99 -19.79 13.43
N ALA A 152 12.42 -20.42 14.51
CA ALA A 152 13.76 -20.33 15.09
C ALA A 152 14.73 -21.23 14.32
N LEU A 153 14.94 -20.93 13.04
CA LEU A 153 15.89 -21.58 12.15
C LEU A 153 17.07 -20.63 11.86
N PRO A 154 18.27 -21.16 11.60
CA PRO A 154 19.45 -20.34 11.41
C PRO A 154 19.46 -19.72 10.00
N GLY A 155 20.22 -18.64 9.87
CA GLY A 155 20.46 -17.95 8.61
C GLY A 155 20.77 -18.91 7.45
N GLY A 156 20.10 -18.72 6.32
CA GLY A 156 20.32 -19.53 5.11
C GLY A 156 19.53 -20.85 5.08
N SER A 157 18.68 -21.10 6.08
CA SER A 157 17.70 -22.19 6.01
C SER A 157 16.70 -21.96 4.88
N GLU A 158 16.24 -23.06 4.29
CA GLU A 158 15.29 -23.06 3.18
C GLU A 158 14.12 -23.95 3.53
N ILE A 159 12.90 -23.43 3.42
CA ILE A 159 11.67 -24.21 3.59
C ILE A 159 11.00 -24.36 2.23
N TYR A 160 10.46 -25.54 1.96
CA TYR A 160 9.75 -25.85 0.74
C TYR A 160 8.47 -26.62 1.03
N VAL A 161 7.44 -26.34 0.23
CA VAL A 161 6.24 -27.19 0.16
C VAL A 161 6.05 -27.69 -1.25
N TYR A 162 5.69 -28.97 -1.39
CA TYR A 162 5.53 -29.59 -2.71
C TYR A 162 4.61 -30.80 -2.69
N THR A 163 4.19 -31.24 -3.87
CA THR A 163 3.36 -32.44 -4.08
C THR A 163 4.07 -33.43 -4.99
N GLU A 164 3.67 -34.71 -4.91
CA GLU A 164 4.08 -35.74 -5.88
C GLU A 164 3.66 -35.39 -7.32
N ALA A 165 2.58 -34.62 -7.48
CA ALA A 165 2.09 -34.17 -8.77
C ALA A 165 2.96 -33.07 -9.41
N GLY A 166 4.01 -32.61 -8.71
CA GLY A 166 5.01 -31.70 -9.23
C GLY A 166 4.71 -30.22 -9.01
N GLU A 167 3.81 -29.87 -8.08
CA GLU A 167 3.74 -28.50 -7.56
C GLU A 167 4.83 -28.32 -6.50
N ALA A 168 5.57 -27.22 -6.55
CA ALA A 168 6.56 -26.90 -5.53
C ALA A 168 6.72 -25.39 -5.39
N PHE A 169 6.87 -24.93 -4.15
CA PHE A 169 7.07 -23.53 -3.79
C PHE A 169 8.15 -23.39 -2.72
N GLY A 170 8.86 -22.26 -2.78
CA GLY A 170 10.00 -21.93 -1.95
C GLY A 170 11.24 -21.55 -2.78
N PRO A 171 12.40 -21.33 -2.15
CA PRO A 171 12.60 -21.40 -0.71
C PRO A 171 11.87 -20.27 0.02
N TYR A 172 11.09 -20.61 1.04
CA TYR A 172 10.71 -19.63 2.05
C TYR A 172 11.86 -19.45 3.03
N ARG A 173 12.10 -18.20 3.37
CA ARG A 173 13.19 -17.76 4.24
C ARG A 173 12.61 -17.45 5.62
N PRO A 174 13.08 -18.09 6.71
CA PRO A 174 12.62 -17.77 8.07
C PRO A 174 12.75 -16.29 8.41
N GLU A 175 13.75 -15.62 7.84
CA GLU A 175 14.07 -14.22 8.07
C GLU A 175 13.05 -13.24 7.48
N THR A 176 12.24 -13.71 6.52
CA THR A 176 11.17 -12.90 5.89
C THR A 176 9.79 -13.22 6.48
N ALA A 177 9.70 -14.07 7.51
CA ALA A 177 8.44 -14.35 8.18
C ALA A 177 8.06 -13.19 9.09
N GLY A 178 6.80 -12.75 9.02
CA GLY A 178 6.28 -11.71 9.92
C GLY A 178 6.07 -12.24 11.34
N GLU A 179 5.66 -11.34 12.25
CA GLU A 179 5.39 -11.69 13.66
C GLU A 179 4.33 -12.79 13.82
N SER A 180 3.37 -12.85 12.90
CA SER A 180 2.33 -13.89 12.90
C SER A 180 2.85 -15.25 12.42
N GLY A 181 4.08 -15.35 11.90
CA GLY A 181 4.60 -16.53 11.24
C GLY A 181 4.53 -16.44 9.72
N LEU A 182 4.60 -17.59 9.06
CA LEU A 182 4.65 -17.74 7.61
C LEU A 182 3.51 -18.63 7.13
N TRP A 183 2.66 -18.08 6.27
CA TRP A 183 1.76 -18.89 5.46
C TRP A 183 2.47 -19.40 4.21
N THR A 184 2.21 -20.64 3.79
CA THR A 184 2.71 -21.16 2.52
C THR A 184 1.71 -20.96 1.39
N HIS A 185 2.18 -21.04 0.14
CA HIS A 185 1.31 -21.25 -1.01
C HIS A 185 0.39 -22.48 -0.80
N SER A 186 -0.84 -22.46 -1.31
CA SER A 186 -1.69 -23.66 -1.33
C SER A 186 -1.36 -24.64 -2.47
N LEU A 187 -1.35 -25.93 -2.16
CA LEU A 187 -1.08 -26.98 -3.12
C LEU A 187 -2.33 -27.81 -3.33
N ARG A 188 -2.53 -28.32 -4.55
CA ARG A 188 -3.68 -29.17 -4.89
C ARG A 188 -3.54 -30.55 -4.27
N GLY A 189 -4.69 -31.11 -3.91
CA GLY A 189 -4.82 -32.44 -3.34
C GLY A 189 -4.84 -32.45 -1.81
N ASP A 190 -5.00 -33.65 -1.28
CA ASP A 190 -5.22 -33.91 0.15
C ASP A 190 -3.92 -34.26 0.90
N ALA A 191 -2.77 -34.11 0.24
CA ALA A 191 -1.46 -34.35 0.81
C ALA A 191 -0.43 -33.35 0.27
N LEU A 192 0.37 -32.81 1.18
CA LEU A 192 1.54 -32.01 0.83
C LEU A 192 2.78 -32.51 1.57
N ARG A 193 3.94 -32.18 1.03
CA ARG A 193 5.24 -32.39 1.66
C ARG A 193 5.78 -31.08 2.15
N LEU A 194 6.35 -31.09 3.35
CA LEU A 194 7.13 -29.99 3.91
C LEU A 194 8.57 -30.46 4.03
N GLN A 195 9.50 -29.75 3.39
CA GLN A 195 10.93 -30.03 3.48
C GLN A 195 11.68 -28.78 3.94
N VAL A 196 12.64 -28.98 4.85
CA VAL A 196 13.54 -27.95 5.35
C VAL A 196 14.97 -28.37 5.05
N ARG A 197 15.74 -27.49 4.43
CA ARG A 197 17.17 -27.66 4.18
C ARG A 197 17.94 -26.66 5.03
N ILE A 198 18.93 -27.15 5.78
CA ILE A 198 19.78 -26.31 6.62
C ILE A 198 21.25 -26.55 6.30
N PRO A 199 22.00 -25.53 5.89
CA PRO A 199 23.45 -25.64 5.68
C PRO A 199 24.18 -26.11 6.95
N ALA A 200 25.17 -27.00 6.80
CA ALA A 200 25.87 -27.56 7.95
C ALA A 200 26.70 -26.52 8.73
N ASP A 201 27.20 -25.48 8.06
CA ASP A 201 27.87 -24.34 8.69
C ASP A 201 26.90 -23.48 9.51
N ALA A 202 25.70 -23.20 8.99
CA ALA A 202 24.62 -22.52 9.72
C ALA A 202 24.22 -23.29 11.00
N LEU A 203 24.11 -24.63 10.91
CA LEU A 203 23.88 -25.51 12.06
C LEU A 203 25.00 -25.44 13.12
N ARG A 204 26.27 -25.32 12.69
CA ARG A 204 27.41 -25.20 13.60
C ARG A 204 27.44 -23.83 14.28
N ALA A 205 27.18 -22.76 13.53
CA ALA A 205 27.13 -21.39 14.06
C ALA A 205 26.02 -21.25 15.13
N ALA A 206 24.89 -21.92 14.93
CA ALA A 206 23.75 -21.90 15.86
C ALA A 206 23.86 -22.88 17.04
N ALA A 207 25.01 -23.55 17.26
CA ALA A 207 25.15 -24.61 18.25
C ALA A 207 24.94 -24.17 19.72
N GLY A 208 25.00 -22.87 20.01
CA GLY A 208 24.72 -22.28 21.33
C GLY A 208 23.26 -21.89 21.57
N SER A 209 22.40 -21.92 20.55
CA SER A 209 21.00 -21.49 20.66
C SER A 209 20.11 -22.60 21.24
N SER A 210 19.26 -22.24 22.22
CA SER A 210 18.40 -23.19 22.95
C SER A 210 17.07 -23.50 22.26
N ARG A 211 16.66 -22.69 21.27
CA ARG A 211 15.47 -22.93 20.43
C ARG A 211 15.91 -23.07 18.98
N PHE A 212 15.83 -24.28 18.44
CA PHE A 212 16.19 -24.57 17.05
C PHE A 212 15.12 -25.45 16.41
N GLY A 213 14.24 -24.83 15.63
CA GLY A 213 13.04 -25.48 15.14
C GLY A 213 11.90 -24.50 14.85
N PHE A 214 10.74 -25.03 14.54
CA PHE A 214 9.53 -24.29 14.21
C PHE A 214 8.30 -25.11 14.58
N ASP A 215 7.14 -24.47 14.60
CA ASP A 215 5.85 -25.11 14.79
C ASP A 215 5.09 -25.18 13.46
N ILE A 216 4.51 -26.33 13.19
CA ILE A 216 3.41 -26.43 12.23
C ILE A 216 2.17 -26.08 13.04
N GLY A 217 1.84 -24.79 13.06
CA GLY A 217 0.80 -24.21 13.91
C GLY A 217 -0.58 -24.63 13.41
N GLU A 218 -0.87 -24.31 12.15
CA GLU A 218 -2.17 -24.55 11.52
C GLU A 218 -2.05 -25.12 10.11
N ILE A 219 -3.14 -25.73 9.65
CA ILE A 219 -3.34 -26.12 8.25
C ILE A 219 -4.60 -25.47 7.70
N GLY A 220 -4.47 -24.83 6.54
CA GLY A 220 -5.60 -24.42 5.73
C GLY A 220 -6.09 -25.61 4.90
N PHE A 221 -7.22 -26.18 5.30
CA PHE A 221 -7.98 -27.18 4.54
C PHE A 221 -8.87 -26.48 3.52
N LEU A 222 -8.64 -26.71 2.22
CA LEU A 222 -9.44 -26.12 1.15
C LEU A 222 -10.39 -27.17 0.59
N GLY A 223 -11.70 -26.87 0.63
CA GLY A 223 -12.75 -27.75 0.15
C GLY A 223 -13.03 -27.61 -1.35
N GLU A 224 -14.03 -28.33 -1.83
CA GLU A 224 -14.43 -28.37 -3.24
C GLU A 224 -14.71 -26.99 -3.87
N ARG A 225 -15.28 -26.06 -3.09
CA ARG A 225 -15.55 -24.68 -3.53
C ARG A 225 -14.28 -23.91 -3.90
N TRP A 226 -13.14 -24.21 -3.29
CA TRP A 226 -11.87 -23.61 -3.68
C TRP A 226 -11.43 -24.09 -5.06
N ALA A 227 -11.65 -25.36 -5.40
CA ALA A 227 -11.35 -25.93 -6.70
C ALA A 227 -12.34 -25.51 -7.80
N GLY A 228 -13.32 -24.67 -7.47
CA GLY A 228 -14.36 -24.22 -8.40
C GLY A 228 -15.57 -25.15 -8.47
N LEU A 229 -15.73 -26.10 -7.55
CA LEU A 229 -16.85 -27.04 -7.52
C LEU A 229 -17.90 -26.59 -6.49
N PHE A 230 -19.11 -26.29 -6.96
CA PHE A 230 -20.21 -25.77 -6.14
C PHE A 230 -21.44 -26.71 -6.22
N GLY A 231 -21.79 -27.32 -5.09
CA GLY A 231 -22.95 -28.23 -4.95
C GLY A 231 -22.73 -29.62 -5.56
N ASP A 232 -23.79 -30.44 -5.64
CA ASP A 232 -23.79 -31.81 -6.20
C ASP A 232 -23.48 -31.88 -7.73
N GLN A 233 -23.02 -30.78 -8.31
CA GLN A 233 -22.62 -30.63 -9.71
C GLN A 233 -21.22 -31.20 -10.01
N ALA A 234 -20.56 -31.82 -9.02
CA ALA A 234 -19.28 -32.52 -9.18
C ALA A 234 -19.30 -33.72 -10.17
N GLY A 235 -20.44 -33.98 -10.83
CA GLY A 235 -20.62 -35.02 -11.84
C GLY A 235 -21.14 -34.56 -13.20
N GLN A 236 -21.32 -33.26 -13.47
CA GLN A 236 -21.73 -32.79 -14.80
C GLN A 236 -20.51 -32.37 -15.63
N ASN A 237 -20.15 -33.23 -16.58
CA ASN A 237 -19.09 -33.02 -17.60
C ASN A 237 -19.50 -31.99 -18.67
N ASP A 238 -20.07 -30.86 -18.28
CA ASP A 238 -20.40 -29.80 -19.22
C ASP A 238 -19.21 -28.84 -19.32
N ALA A 239 -18.75 -28.58 -20.54
CA ALA A 239 -17.57 -27.79 -20.88
C ALA A 239 -17.72 -26.26 -20.62
N GLY A 240 -18.38 -25.86 -19.53
CA GLY A 240 -18.46 -24.48 -19.05
C GLY A 240 -18.19 -24.41 -17.55
N CYS A 241 -18.00 -23.22 -16.97
CA CYS A 241 -17.94 -23.04 -15.51
C CYS A 241 -19.37 -23.13 -14.96
N PRO A 242 -19.88 -24.28 -14.49
CA PRO A 242 -21.32 -24.48 -14.30
C PRO A 242 -21.84 -23.83 -13.00
N ALA A 243 -20.97 -23.13 -12.27
CA ALA A 243 -21.22 -22.68 -10.91
C ALA A 243 -21.74 -21.24 -10.80
N ASN A 244 -21.48 -20.38 -11.79
CA ASN A 244 -21.90 -18.98 -11.71
C ASN A 244 -23.37 -18.82 -12.10
N ALA A 245 -24.00 -17.75 -11.61
CA ALA A 245 -25.33 -17.38 -12.06
C ALA A 245 -25.35 -17.11 -13.57
N SER A 246 -26.47 -17.37 -14.24
CA SER A 246 -26.56 -17.37 -15.71
C SER A 246 -26.26 -16.03 -16.39
N CYS A 247 -26.26 -14.92 -15.65
CA CYS A 247 -25.91 -13.59 -16.14
C CYS A 247 -24.44 -13.24 -15.98
N VAL A 248 -23.65 -14.06 -15.27
CA VAL A 248 -22.22 -13.84 -15.09
C VAL A 248 -21.50 -14.29 -16.35
N GLU A 249 -20.77 -13.36 -16.97
CA GLU A 249 -20.10 -13.60 -18.24
C GLU A 249 -18.62 -13.91 -18.01
N ASN A 250 -18.13 -15.04 -18.54
CA ASN A 250 -16.70 -15.31 -18.60
C ASN A 250 -16.02 -14.20 -19.42
N ALA A 251 -14.97 -13.58 -18.87
CA ALA A 251 -14.24 -12.49 -19.54
C ALA A 251 -13.71 -12.88 -20.93
N SER A 252 -13.39 -14.17 -21.14
CA SER A 252 -12.93 -14.68 -22.43
C SER A 252 -14.05 -14.85 -23.48
N CYS A 253 -15.31 -14.77 -23.09
CA CYS A 253 -16.47 -14.92 -23.99
C CYS A 253 -17.01 -13.59 -24.54
N VAL A 254 -16.50 -12.47 -24.04
CA VAL A 254 -17.03 -11.13 -24.32
C VAL A 254 -15.95 -10.21 -24.89
N SER A 255 -16.37 -9.24 -25.70
CA SER A 255 -15.47 -8.25 -26.27
C SER A 255 -15.18 -7.16 -25.24
N ILE A 256 -14.01 -7.20 -24.62
CA ILE A 256 -13.60 -6.23 -23.61
C ILE A 256 -12.96 -5.00 -24.30
N PRO A 257 -13.43 -3.77 -24.02
CA PRO A 257 -12.85 -2.56 -24.60
C PRO A 257 -11.35 -2.46 -24.33
N SER A 258 -10.58 -1.95 -25.29
CA SER A 258 -9.11 -1.93 -25.21
C SER A 258 -8.57 -1.20 -23.98
N ALA A 259 -9.25 -0.13 -23.53
CA ALA A 259 -8.88 0.58 -22.31
C ALA A 259 -9.04 -0.27 -21.04
N ILE A 260 -9.90 -1.29 -21.06
CA ILE A 260 -10.23 -2.15 -19.90
C ILE A 260 -9.40 -3.44 -19.90
N GLN A 261 -8.88 -3.87 -21.05
CA GLN A 261 -8.07 -5.09 -21.17
C GLN A 261 -6.93 -5.22 -20.13
N PRO A 262 -6.21 -4.14 -19.75
CA PRO A 262 -5.15 -4.27 -18.73
C PRO A 262 -5.65 -4.77 -17.36
N ALA A 263 -6.95 -4.65 -17.06
CA ALA A 263 -7.56 -5.21 -15.86
C ALA A 263 -7.46 -6.74 -15.77
N GLN A 264 -7.39 -7.44 -16.90
CA GLN A 264 -7.19 -8.91 -16.91
C GLN A 264 -5.84 -9.31 -16.32
N ASP A 265 -4.83 -8.45 -16.47
CA ASP A 265 -3.48 -8.68 -15.98
C ASP A 265 -3.26 -8.09 -14.58
N ALA A 266 -4.18 -7.27 -14.08
CA ALA A 266 -4.07 -6.58 -12.80
C ALA A 266 -4.93 -7.18 -11.68
N VAL A 267 -6.10 -7.73 -12.03
CA VAL A 267 -7.06 -8.28 -11.07
C VAL A 267 -6.65 -9.70 -10.69
N GLY A 268 -6.52 -9.92 -9.39
CA GLY A 268 -6.16 -11.20 -8.79
C GLY A 268 -7.28 -11.82 -7.97
N ARG A 269 -7.33 -13.15 -7.96
CA ARG A 269 -8.16 -13.95 -7.05
C ARG A 269 -7.43 -14.10 -5.73
N MET A 270 -8.03 -13.64 -4.64
CA MET A 270 -7.46 -13.69 -3.30
C MET A 270 -7.85 -14.99 -2.58
N LEU A 271 -6.94 -15.54 -1.79
CA LEU A 271 -7.16 -16.56 -0.77
C LEU A 271 -6.50 -16.10 0.53
N TYR A 272 -7.25 -16.04 1.63
CA TYR A 272 -6.72 -15.63 2.94
C TYR A 272 -7.43 -16.37 4.08
N SER A 273 -6.78 -16.38 5.24
CA SER A 273 -7.29 -16.98 6.48
C SER A 273 -7.92 -15.91 7.36
N SER A 274 -9.12 -16.17 7.88
CA SER A 274 -9.79 -15.30 8.86
C SER A 274 -10.70 -16.14 9.76
N GLY A 275 -10.73 -15.86 11.07
CA GLY A 275 -11.69 -16.48 12.00
C GLY A 275 -11.77 -18.01 11.97
N GLY A 276 -10.68 -18.71 11.67
CA GLY A 276 -10.65 -20.18 11.54
C GLY A 276 -11.21 -20.74 10.22
N GLY A 277 -11.45 -19.88 9.22
CA GLY A 277 -11.87 -20.22 7.87
C GLY A 277 -10.87 -19.74 6.81
N GLN A 278 -11.04 -20.25 5.59
CA GLN A 278 -10.31 -19.81 4.39
C GLN A 278 -11.31 -19.16 3.42
N PHE A 279 -11.00 -17.95 2.97
CA PHE A 279 -11.93 -17.09 2.24
C PHE A 279 -11.37 -16.63 0.90
N LEU A 280 -12.27 -16.41 -0.06
CA LEU A 280 -11.96 -15.84 -1.35
C LEU A 280 -12.60 -14.47 -1.52
N CYS A 281 -11.83 -13.57 -2.12
CA CYS A 281 -12.24 -12.27 -2.63
C CYS A 281 -11.49 -11.97 -3.93
N SER A 282 -11.66 -10.77 -4.46
CA SER A 282 -10.90 -10.22 -5.57
C SER A 282 -10.19 -8.93 -5.13
N GLY A 283 -9.16 -8.54 -5.86
CA GLY A 283 -8.54 -7.23 -5.74
C GLY A 283 -7.72 -6.92 -6.98
N GLY A 284 -7.14 -5.73 -7.05
CA GLY A 284 -6.33 -5.35 -8.21
C GLY A 284 -5.13 -4.51 -7.84
N LEU A 285 -4.06 -4.68 -8.61
CA LEU A 285 -2.86 -3.88 -8.51
C LEU A 285 -3.15 -2.42 -8.91
N LEU A 286 -2.60 -1.47 -8.16
CA LEU A 286 -2.67 -0.04 -8.45
C LEU A 286 -1.28 0.50 -8.79
N ASN A 287 -1.25 1.46 -9.71
CA ASN A 287 -0.06 2.27 -9.96
C ASN A 287 0.00 3.44 -8.96
N ASP A 288 1.17 4.09 -8.85
CA ASP A 288 1.34 5.35 -8.13
C ASP A 288 1.84 6.46 -9.07
N THR A 289 2.09 7.66 -8.54
CA THR A 289 2.62 8.79 -9.31
C THR A 289 4.14 8.76 -9.48
N ASP A 290 4.86 7.88 -8.76
CA ASP A 290 6.30 7.73 -8.83
C ASP A 290 6.70 6.73 -9.94
N THR A 291 6.90 7.30 -11.12
CA THR A 291 7.36 6.56 -12.32
C THR A 291 8.74 5.90 -12.20
N SER A 292 9.47 6.10 -11.09
CA SER A 292 10.76 5.45 -10.84
C SER A 292 10.61 4.09 -10.13
N THR A 293 9.43 3.79 -9.58
CA THR A 293 9.17 2.56 -8.82
C THR A 293 8.04 1.73 -9.44
N THR A 294 7.91 0.50 -8.96
CA THR A 294 6.80 -0.41 -9.32
C THR A 294 6.28 -1.09 -8.06
N ILE A 295 5.93 -0.29 -7.05
CA ILE A 295 5.48 -0.80 -5.75
C ILE A 295 4.15 -1.57 -5.98
N PRO A 296 4.03 -2.82 -5.49
CA PRO A 296 2.86 -3.65 -5.75
C PRO A 296 1.70 -3.30 -4.80
N TYR A 297 1.19 -2.07 -4.90
CA TYR A 297 -0.02 -1.68 -4.19
C TYR A 297 -1.21 -2.48 -4.70
N PHE A 298 -2.05 -2.96 -3.79
CA PHE A 298 -3.16 -3.84 -4.10
C PHE A 298 -4.43 -3.39 -3.37
N LEU A 299 -5.46 -3.05 -4.14
CA LEU A 299 -6.75 -2.59 -3.64
C LEU A 299 -7.72 -3.76 -3.51
N THR A 300 -8.38 -3.86 -2.35
CA THR A 300 -9.48 -4.79 -2.08
C THR A 300 -10.50 -4.16 -1.12
N ALA A 301 -11.43 -4.94 -0.59
CA ALA A 301 -12.46 -4.48 0.34
C ALA A 301 -12.08 -4.73 1.82
N ASN A 302 -12.52 -3.84 2.71
CA ASN A 302 -12.33 -3.98 4.17
C ASN A 302 -12.98 -5.24 4.72
N HIS A 303 -14.19 -5.56 4.26
CA HIS A 303 -14.88 -6.75 4.71
C HIS A 303 -14.20 -8.05 4.25
N CYS A 304 -13.23 -7.97 3.33
CA CYS A 304 -12.37 -9.09 2.98
C CYS A 304 -11.13 -9.14 3.89
N ILE A 305 -10.36 -8.06 3.94
CA ILE A 305 -9.15 -7.96 4.77
C ILE A 305 -9.21 -6.68 5.56
N SER A 306 -9.21 -6.79 6.89
CA SER A 306 -9.27 -5.66 7.81
C SER A 306 -8.14 -5.66 8.85
N THR A 307 -7.35 -6.73 8.91
CA THR A 307 -6.28 -6.92 9.89
C THR A 307 -4.97 -7.34 9.23
N GLN A 308 -3.84 -7.02 9.88
CA GLN A 308 -2.52 -7.44 9.40
C GLN A 308 -2.38 -8.97 9.38
N SER A 309 -3.01 -9.70 10.31
CA SER A 309 -2.99 -11.18 10.30
C SER A 309 -3.66 -11.76 9.06
N GLU A 310 -4.76 -11.16 8.59
CA GLU A 310 -5.41 -11.56 7.35
C GLU A 310 -4.52 -11.22 6.14
N ALA A 311 -3.95 -10.00 6.12
CA ALA A 311 -3.04 -9.53 5.08
C ALA A 311 -1.78 -10.41 4.94
N SER A 312 -1.15 -10.80 6.04
CA SER A 312 0.01 -11.70 6.05
C SER A 312 -0.32 -13.12 5.57
N SER A 313 -1.61 -13.50 5.60
CA SER A 313 -2.08 -14.79 5.07
C SER A 313 -2.48 -14.72 3.59
N LEU A 314 -2.47 -13.54 2.97
CA LEU A 314 -2.95 -13.37 1.61
C LEU A 314 -2.13 -14.19 0.62
N GLU A 315 -2.83 -14.89 -0.26
CA GLU A 315 -2.29 -15.43 -1.50
C GLU A 315 -3.12 -14.91 -2.67
N VAL A 316 -2.47 -14.34 -3.69
CA VAL A 316 -3.12 -13.79 -4.87
C VAL A 316 -2.76 -14.61 -6.10
N TYR A 317 -3.77 -15.06 -6.85
CA TYR A 317 -3.63 -15.73 -8.14
C TYR A 317 -3.92 -14.72 -9.25
N PHE A 318 -2.91 -14.36 -10.02
CA PHE A 318 -3.06 -13.47 -11.16
C PHE A 318 -3.30 -14.26 -12.45
N GLN A 319 -3.90 -13.62 -13.46
CA GLN A 319 -4.10 -14.20 -14.79
C GLN A 319 -4.89 -15.53 -14.78
N TYR A 320 -5.74 -15.74 -13.76
CA TYR A 320 -6.57 -16.93 -13.65
C TYR A 320 -7.81 -16.82 -14.56
N THR A 321 -7.68 -17.39 -15.76
CA THR A 321 -8.67 -17.31 -16.84
C THR A 321 -9.08 -18.70 -17.33
N ALA A 322 -10.21 -18.78 -18.04
CA ALA A 322 -10.63 -19.98 -18.73
C ALA A 322 -11.08 -19.63 -20.15
N PRO A 323 -10.70 -20.43 -21.17
CA PRO A 323 -11.16 -20.21 -22.54
C PRO A 323 -12.68 -20.15 -22.64
N CYS A 324 -13.21 -19.37 -23.58
CA CYS A 324 -14.65 -19.34 -23.80
C CYS A 324 -15.18 -20.72 -24.21
N GLY A 325 -16.19 -21.23 -23.50
CA GLY A 325 -16.71 -22.59 -23.70
C GLY A 325 -15.69 -23.71 -23.42
N GLY A 326 -14.61 -23.39 -22.70
CA GLY A 326 -13.59 -24.34 -22.26
C GLY A 326 -13.83 -24.85 -20.84
N PRO A 327 -13.15 -25.93 -20.44
CA PRO A 327 -13.26 -26.48 -19.10
C PRO A 327 -12.68 -25.51 -18.07
N CYS A 328 -13.31 -25.45 -16.89
CA CYS A 328 -12.82 -24.63 -15.80
C CYS A 328 -11.82 -25.42 -14.99
N GLN A 329 -10.59 -24.93 -14.98
CA GLN A 329 -9.48 -25.59 -14.32
C GLN A 329 -9.34 -25.05 -12.90
N SER A 330 -8.88 -25.91 -11.98
CA SER A 330 -8.62 -25.48 -10.61
C SER A 330 -7.56 -24.36 -10.59
N PRO A 331 -7.65 -23.42 -9.64
CA PRO A 331 -6.66 -22.34 -9.51
C PRO A 331 -5.23 -22.89 -9.44
N GLY A 332 -4.30 -22.25 -10.16
CA GLY A 332 -2.89 -22.66 -10.21
C GLY A 332 -2.58 -23.79 -11.21
N ALA A 333 -3.58 -24.44 -11.80
CA ALA A 333 -3.38 -25.57 -12.70
C ALA A 333 -2.71 -25.19 -14.03
N ASN A 334 -2.81 -23.93 -14.47
CA ASN A 334 -2.21 -23.47 -15.71
C ASN A 334 -0.90 -22.70 -15.51
N GLY A 335 -0.34 -22.73 -14.30
CA GLY A 335 0.86 -21.95 -14.01
C GLY A 335 0.55 -20.46 -13.92
N GLU A 336 -0.59 -20.10 -13.37
CA GLU A 336 -0.93 -18.74 -12.95
C GLU A 336 0.16 -18.21 -12.00
N PRO A 337 0.65 -16.97 -12.17
CA PRO A 337 1.54 -16.37 -11.18
C PRO A 337 0.83 -16.21 -9.84
N ARG A 338 1.56 -16.49 -8.76
CA ARG A 338 1.03 -16.46 -7.39
C ARG A 338 1.96 -15.63 -6.51
N VAL A 339 1.36 -14.74 -5.74
CA VAL A 339 2.06 -13.88 -4.77
C VAL A 339 1.53 -14.18 -3.38
N LEU A 340 2.42 -14.16 -2.40
CA LEU A 340 2.14 -14.51 -1.03
C LEU A 340 2.52 -13.35 -0.11
N GLY A 341 1.66 -13.09 0.88
CA GLY A 341 1.87 -12.08 1.91
C GLY A 341 1.55 -10.67 1.45
N SER A 342 1.14 -9.86 2.41
CA SER A 342 0.99 -8.41 2.22
C SER A 342 1.04 -7.68 3.55
N THR A 343 1.45 -6.42 3.46
CA THR A 343 1.36 -5.43 4.53
C THR A 343 0.08 -4.62 4.40
N LEU A 344 -0.65 -4.48 5.50
CA LEU A 344 -1.86 -3.67 5.61
C LEU A 344 -1.48 -2.19 5.73
N LEU A 345 -1.74 -1.40 4.69
CA LEU A 345 -1.40 0.03 4.69
C LEU A 345 -2.53 0.88 5.25
N SER A 346 -3.75 0.68 4.75
CA SER A 346 -4.93 1.46 5.14
C SER A 346 -6.19 0.67 4.90
N SER A 347 -7.15 0.78 5.81
CA SER A 347 -8.42 0.07 5.70
C SER A 347 -9.52 0.82 6.43
N SER A 348 -10.72 0.85 5.84
CA SER A 348 -11.88 1.48 6.48
C SER A 348 -13.17 0.73 6.17
N SER A 349 -13.96 0.47 7.21
CA SER A 349 -15.30 -0.09 7.10
C SER A 349 -16.35 0.94 6.61
N SER A 350 -16.06 2.24 6.67
CA SER A 350 -17.02 3.29 6.28
C SER A 350 -17.18 3.45 4.77
N SER A 351 -16.14 3.09 4.01
CA SER A 351 -16.08 3.08 2.55
C SER A 351 -15.62 1.73 2.00
N ASP A 352 -15.52 0.74 2.89
CA ASP A 352 -15.23 -0.68 2.64
C ASP A 352 -14.02 -0.93 1.73
N TYR A 353 -12.95 -0.17 1.88
CA TYR A 353 -11.71 -0.36 1.13
C TYR A 353 -10.59 -0.87 2.04
N THR A 354 -9.65 -1.55 1.43
CA THR A 354 -8.35 -1.86 2.00
C THR A 354 -7.28 -1.67 0.93
N LEU A 355 -6.27 -0.87 1.25
CA LEU A 355 -5.02 -0.76 0.50
C LEU A 355 -3.96 -1.64 1.19
N LEU A 356 -3.35 -2.51 0.40
CA LEU A 356 -2.27 -3.40 0.79
C LEU A 356 -1.02 -3.06 -0.03
N GLN A 357 0.15 -3.43 0.48
CA GLN A 357 1.35 -3.62 -0.32
C GLN A 357 1.69 -5.10 -0.31
N LEU A 358 1.81 -5.73 -1.47
CA LEU A 358 2.21 -7.14 -1.53
C LEU A 358 3.67 -7.29 -1.08
N ASP A 359 3.97 -8.36 -0.34
CA ASP A 359 5.34 -8.59 0.18
C ASP A 359 6.30 -9.08 -0.92
N GLN A 360 5.77 -9.46 -2.07
CA GLN A 360 6.55 -9.82 -3.26
C GLN A 360 6.23 -8.86 -4.41
N PRO A 361 7.19 -8.66 -5.33
CA PRO A 361 6.96 -7.85 -6.52
C PRO A 361 5.72 -8.29 -7.29
N ALA A 362 5.05 -7.33 -7.93
CA ALA A 362 3.98 -7.64 -8.86
C ALA A 362 4.49 -8.64 -9.92
N PRO A 363 3.76 -9.72 -10.24
CA PRO A 363 4.27 -10.69 -11.17
C PRO A 363 4.53 -10.07 -12.53
N ALA A 364 5.66 -10.41 -13.13
CA ALA A 364 5.99 -9.98 -14.47
C ALA A 364 4.86 -10.32 -15.46
N GLY A 365 4.51 -9.38 -16.34
CA GLY A 365 3.35 -9.43 -17.23
C GLY A 365 2.05 -8.88 -16.66
N SER A 366 1.99 -8.62 -15.35
CA SER A 366 0.84 -7.96 -14.73
C SER A 366 0.76 -6.49 -15.14
N THR A 367 -0.36 -5.86 -14.84
CA THR A 367 -0.55 -4.42 -14.96
C THR A 367 -0.80 -3.79 -13.59
N LEU A 368 -0.17 -2.65 -13.34
CA LEU A 368 -0.54 -1.73 -12.27
C LEU A 368 -1.63 -0.80 -12.82
N LEU A 369 -2.85 -0.86 -12.29
CA LEU A 369 -3.96 -0.07 -12.84
C LEU A 369 -3.79 1.40 -12.52
N GLY A 370 -4.02 2.23 -13.53
CA GLY A 370 -4.20 3.66 -13.35
C GLY A 370 -5.49 3.94 -12.56
N TRP A 371 -5.56 5.10 -11.93
CA TRP A 371 -6.69 5.52 -11.11
C TRP A 371 -6.94 7.01 -11.26
N THR A 372 -8.12 7.46 -10.82
CA THR A 372 -8.46 8.88 -10.81
C THR A 372 -9.27 9.27 -9.58
N THR A 373 -9.06 10.51 -9.12
CA THR A 373 -9.88 11.15 -8.07
C THR A 373 -11.17 11.77 -8.60
N SER A 374 -11.48 11.59 -9.89
CA SER A 374 -12.73 12.08 -10.47
C SER A 374 -13.94 11.39 -9.83
N ALA A 375 -14.76 12.16 -9.11
CA ALA A 375 -15.92 11.64 -8.41
C ALA A 375 -17.03 11.26 -9.40
N VAL A 376 -17.41 9.98 -9.42
CA VAL A 376 -18.44 9.45 -10.32
C VAL A 376 -19.77 9.12 -9.63
N ALA A 377 -19.84 9.16 -8.29
CA ALA A 377 -21.01 8.69 -7.53
C ALA A 377 -22.34 9.41 -7.87
N PHE A 378 -22.26 10.65 -8.34
CA PHE A 378 -23.40 11.48 -8.77
C PHE A 378 -23.48 11.68 -10.29
N ALA A 379 -22.56 11.10 -11.05
CA ALA A 379 -22.49 11.24 -12.51
C ALA A 379 -23.40 10.20 -13.19
N ASN A 380 -24.70 10.49 -13.25
CA ASN A 380 -25.69 9.56 -13.81
C ASN A 380 -25.36 9.14 -15.25
N GLY A 381 -25.39 7.84 -15.52
CA GLY A 381 -25.10 7.28 -16.84
C GLY A 381 -23.61 7.08 -17.14
N THR A 382 -22.69 7.40 -16.22
CA THR A 382 -21.27 7.08 -16.41
C THR A 382 -21.10 5.57 -16.57
N PRO A 383 -20.50 5.11 -17.67
CA PRO A 383 -20.20 3.69 -17.89
C PRO A 383 -19.05 3.25 -16.99
N LEU A 384 -19.21 2.06 -16.42
CA LEU A 384 -18.27 1.42 -15.51
C LEU A 384 -18.02 -0.02 -15.96
N TYR A 385 -16.82 -0.51 -15.69
CA TYR A 385 -16.34 -1.81 -16.17
C TYR A 385 -15.63 -2.55 -15.05
N ARG A 386 -15.73 -3.88 -15.03
CA ARG A 386 -15.10 -4.70 -13.99
C ARG A 386 -14.62 -6.04 -14.53
N ILE A 387 -13.44 -6.43 -14.06
CA ILE A 387 -12.96 -7.82 -14.05
C ILE A 387 -13.00 -8.30 -12.59
N SER A 388 -13.51 -9.50 -12.33
CA SER A 388 -13.56 -10.07 -10.98
C SER A 388 -13.58 -11.60 -10.98
N HIS A 389 -13.52 -12.21 -9.80
CA HIS A 389 -13.60 -13.66 -9.61
C HIS A 389 -14.87 -14.09 -8.83
N PRO A 390 -16.07 -14.01 -9.46
CA PRO A 390 -17.30 -14.49 -8.83
C PRO A 390 -17.17 -15.96 -8.49
N LYS A 391 -17.56 -16.32 -7.27
CA LYS A 391 -17.37 -17.65 -6.66
C LYS A 391 -15.91 -18.14 -6.68
N GLY A 392 -14.94 -17.24 -6.81
CA GLY A 392 -13.54 -17.63 -6.98
C GLY A 392 -13.25 -18.39 -8.28
N GLN A 393 -14.13 -18.29 -9.27
CA GLN A 393 -13.97 -18.89 -10.60
C GLN A 393 -12.99 -18.08 -11.47
N PRO A 394 -12.62 -18.57 -12.66
CA PRO A 394 -11.87 -17.77 -13.63
C PRO A 394 -12.53 -16.42 -13.92
N GLN A 395 -11.73 -15.46 -14.38
CA GLN A 395 -12.16 -14.07 -14.56
C GLN A 395 -13.51 -13.95 -15.28
N ALA A 396 -14.41 -13.19 -14.66
CA ALA A 396 -15.64 -12.72 -15.25
C ALA A 396 -15.55 -11.23 -15.58
N TYR A 397 -16.34 -10.80 -16.55
CA TYR A 397 -16.45 -9.41 -16.96
C TYR A 397 -17.88 -8.90 -16.78
N SER A 398 -18.01 -7.66 -16.31
CA SER A 398 -19.30 -6.98 -16.22
C SER A 398 -19.21 -5.50 -16.58
N GLU A 399 -20.31 -4.99 -17.13
CA GLU A 399 -20.52 -3.59 -17.43
C GLU A 399 -21.64 -3.04 -16.57
N HIS A 400 -21.45 -1.82 -16.10
CA HIS A 400 -22.41 -1.13 -15.26
C HIS A 400 -22.57 0.30 -15.72
N VAL A 401 -23.66 0.93 -15.31
CA VAL A 401 -23.82 2.38 -15.45
C VAL A 401 -24.25 2.97 -14.13
N VAL A 402 -23.61 4.08 -13.73
CA VAL A 402 -24.00 4.82 -12.52
C VAL A 402 -25.47 5.21 -12.63
N ASP A 403 -26.24 4.84 -11.61
CA ASP A 403 -27.68 5.08 -11.58
C ASP A 403 -28.05 5.87 -10.32
N THR A 404 -28.25 7.17 -10.51
CA THR A 404 -28.61 8.10 -9.43
C THR A 404 -30.04 7.94 -8.94
N SER A 405 -30.88 7.20 -9.66
CA SER A 405 -32.25 6.90 -9.25
C SER A 405 -32.35 5.71 -8.28
N LYS A 406 -31.31 4.87 -8.20
CA LYS A 406 -31.23 3.80 -7.20
C LYS A 406 -31.14 4.41 -5.80
N GLY A 407 -32.05 3.97 -4.93
CA GLY A 407 -32.02 4.31 -3.51
C GLY A 407 -30.73 3.81 -2.86
N THR A 408 -30.31 4.49 -1.80
CA THR A 408 -29.12 4.13 -1.04
C THR A 408 -29.46 3.10 0.03
N CYS A 409 -28.57 2.14 0.26
CA CYS A 409 -28.59 1.31 1.46
C CYS A 409 -28.16 2.14 2.67
N ALA A 410 -28.68 1.79 3.84
CA ALA A 410 -28.70 2.64 5.02
C ALA A 410 -27.35 3.31 5.35
N SER A 411 -26.33 2.53 5.70
CA SER A 411 -25.01 3.02 6.11
C SER A 411 -24.11 3.46 4.93
N TRP A 412 -24.63 3.45 3.70
CA TRP A 412 -23.86 3.64 2.48
C TRP A 412 -24.34 4.88 1.70
N PRO A 413 -24.05 6.09 2.19
CA PRO A 413 -24.51 7.32 1.54
C PRO A 413 -23.87 7.52 0.16
N ARG A 414 -24.66 7.96 -0.82
CA ARG A 414 -24.11 8.31 -2.13
C ARG A 414 -23.09 9.45 -2.00
N GLY A 415 -22.00 9.36 -2.75
CA GLY A 415 -20.84 10.24 -2.60
C GLY A 415 -19.65 9.40 -2.17
N ASP A 416 -19.73 8.86 -0.95
CA ASP A 416 -18.77 7.86 -0.43
C ASP A 416 -18.94 6.50 -1.10
N TRP A 417 -20.11 6.28 -1.69
CA TRP A 417 -20.50 5.04 -2.36
C TRP A 417 -21.02 5.32 -3.77
N ILE A 418 -20.60 4.49 -4.73
CA ILE A 418 -21.07 4.51 -6.11
C ILE A 418 -22.14 3.44 -6.26
N TYR A 419 -23.31 3.84 -6.75
CA TYR A 419 -24.41 2.93 -7.05
C TYR A 419 -24.60 2.84 -8.55
N SER A 420 -24.51 1.62 -9.09
CA SER A 420 -24.64 1.34 -10.51
C SER A 420 -25.67 0.23 -10.77
N ARG A 421 -26.15 0.14 -12.00
CA ARG A 421 -26.94 -0.99 -12.49
C ARG A 421 -26.14 -1.74 -13.54
N ASP A 422 -26.21 -3.07 -13.48
CA ASP A 422 -25.54 -3.95 -14.42
C ASP A 422 -26.24 -3.89 -15.78
N THR A 423 -25.47 -3.71 -16.85
CA THR A 423 -25.93 -3.73 -18.25
C THR A 423 -25.44 -4.97 -19.00
N LEU A 424 -24.36 -5.58 -18.54
CA LEU A 424 -23.82 -6.85 -19.00
C LEU A 424 -23.08 -7.52 -17.83
N GLY A 425 -23.13 -8.85 -17.73
CA GLY A 425 -22.47 -9.53 -16.63
C GLY A 425 -23.18 -9.31 -15.28
N ALA A 426 -22.59 -9.85 -14.22
CA ALA A 426 -22.97 -9.60 -12.84
C ALA A 426 -21.79 -9.91 -11.91
N THR A 427 -21.96 -9.60 -10.62
CA THR A 427 -21.02 -9.99 -9.56
C THR A 427 -21.66 -10.99 -8.60
N GLU A 428 -20.84 -11.81 -7.93
CA GLU A 428 -21.29 -12.76 -6.89
C GLU A 428 -20.29 -12.74 -5.71
N GLY A 429 -20.59 -13.50 -4.65
CA GLY A 429 -19.62 -13.70 -3.56
C GLY A 429 -18.25 -14.15 -4.10
N GLY A 430 -17.17 -13.55 -3.63
CA GLY A 430 -15.82 -13.69 -4.22
C GLY A 430 -15.42 -12.57 -5.19
N SER A 431 -16.37 -11.86 -5.81
CA SER A 431 -16.08 -10.64 -6.58
C SER A 431 -15.70 -9.45 -5.69
N SER A 432 -16.05 -9.49 -4.40
CA SER A 432 -15.76 -8.45 -3.41
C SER A 432 -14.32 -7.96 -3.48
N GLY A 433 -14.12 -6.64 -3.42
CA GLY A 433 -12.83 -5.97 -3.51
C GLY A 433 -12.30 -5.75 -4.93
N SER A 434 -12.92 -6.32 -5.98
CA SER A 434 -12.50 -6.05 -7.36
C SER A 434 -12.63 -4.56 -7.72
N PRO A 435 -11.63 -3.96 -8.39
CA PRO A 435 -11.72 -2.58 -8.84
C PRO A 435 -12.84 -2.36 -9.86
N VAL A 436 -13.48 -1.20 -9.80
CA VAL A 436 -14.38 -0.71 -10.84
C VAL A 436 -13.71 0.41 -11.64
N LEU A 437 -13.76 0.30 -12.96
CA LEU A 437 -13.04 1.17 -13.90
C LEU A 437 -14.00 2.09 -14.64
N ASN A 438 -13.57 3.32 -14.91
CA ASN A 438 -14.25 4.20 -15.86
C ASN A 438 -13.92 3.82 -17.33
N ALA A 439 -14.50 4.52 -18.31
CA ALA A 439 -14.26 4.27 -19.74
C ALA A 439 -12.80 4.45 -20.21
N SER A 440 -11.98 5.15 -19.43
CA SER A 440 -10.54 5.31 -19.69
C SER A 440 -9.69 4.20 -19.08
N GLY A 441 -10.31 3.19 -18.44
CA GLY A 441 -9.59 2.10 -17.78
C GLY A 441 -8.99 2.48 -16.42
N GLN A 442 -9.47 3.56 -15.81
CA GLN A 442 -8.97 4.04 -14.52
C GLN A 442 -9.87 3.63 -13.38
N VAL A 443 -9.27 3.18 -12.28
CA VAL A 443 -9.98 2.84 -11.04
C VAL A 443 -10.69 4.07 -10.48
N VAL A 444 -11.98 3.90 -10.18
CA VAL A 444 -12.85 4.88 -9.51
C VAL A 444 -13.47 4.34 -8.21
N GLY A 445 -13.18 3.09 -7.87
CA GLY A 445 -13.66 2.45 -6.64
C GLY A 445 -13.37 0.95 -6.62
N GLN A 446 -13.93 0.26 -5.62
CA GLN A 446 -13.83 -1.19 -5.43
C GLN A 446 -15.17 -1.78 -4.95
N LEU A 447 -15.46 -3.01 -5.38
CA LEU A 447 -16.74 -3.65 -5.08
C LEU A 447 -16.89 -3.94 -3.58
N SER A 448 -17.97 -3.44 -3.00
CA SER A 448 -18.43 -3.85 -1.67
C SER A 448 -19.49 -4.94 -1.75
N GLY A 449 -20.44 -4.81 -2.67
CA GLY A 449 -21.48 -5.81 -2.88
C GLY A 449 -22.69 -5.28 -3.64
N ALA A 450 -23.88 -5.74 -3.24
CA ALA A 450 -25.14 -5.36 -3.87
C ALA A 450 -26.15 -4.84 -2.84
N CYS A 451 -26.95 -3.86 -3.25
CA CYS A 451 -28.02 -3.25 -2.47
C CYS A 451 -29.34 -3.34 -3.23
N GLY A 452 -30.44 -3.76 -2.62
CA GLY A 452 -31.72 -3.82 -3.34
C GLY A 452 -32.79 -4.64 -2.66
N THR A 453 -33.85 -4.93 -3.42
CA THR A 453 -34.98 -5.76 -2.94
C THR A 453 -34.74 -7.25 -3.10
N ASN A 454 -33.72 -7.66 -3.89
CA ASN A 454 -33.37 -9.06 -4.10
C ASN A 454 -31.85 -9.28 -4.23
N PRO A 455 -31.03 -8.85 -3.25
CA PRO A 455 -29.56 -8.86 -3.36
C PRO A 455 -28.95 -10.28 -3.45
N ASN A 456 -29.73 -11.32 -3.12
CA ASN A 456 -29.30 -12.72 -3.24
C ASN A 456 -29.45 -13.28 -4.67
N ASN A 457 -30.13 -12.58 -5.57
CA ASN A 457 -30.17 -12.93 -6.99
C ASN A 457 -29.28 -11.96 -7.78
N PRO A 458 -28.05 -12.36 -8.14
CA PRO A 458 -27.11 -11.48 -8.84
C PRO A 458 -27.63 -11.03 -10.21
N CYS A 459 -28.54 -11.78 -10.84
CA CYS A 459 -29.12 -11.43 -12.14
C CYS A 459 -30.30 -10.47 -12.05
N ALA A 460 -30.68 -10.01 -10.86
CA ALA A 460 -31.81 -9.10 -10.67
C ALA A 460 -31.39 -7.61 -10.76
N SER A 461 -30.73 -7.21 -11.85
CA SER A 461 -30.17 -5.85 -12.06
C SER A 461 -31.20 -4.71 -11.97
N ASN A 462 -32.48 -4.98 -12.24
CA ASN A 462 -33.55 -4.02 -12.02
C ASN A 462 -33.87 -3.81 -10.53
N ALA A 463 -33.82 -4.88 -9.73
CA ALA A 463 -34.13 -4.89 -8.31
C ALA A 463 -32.95 -4.48 -7.42
N ASN A 464 -31.72 -4.63 -7.94
CA ASN A 464 -30.48 -4.41 -7.22
C ASN A 464 -29.65 -3.29 -7.84
N ALA A 465 -28.82 -2.67 -7.02
CA ALA A 465 -27.69 -1.86 -7.41
C ALA A 465 -26.42 -2.62 -7.04
N THR A 466 -25.43 -2.54 -7.91
CA THR A 466 -24.05 -2.90 -7.61
C THR A 466 -23.40 -1.70 -6.93
N VAL A 467 -22.76 -1.93 -5.79
CA VAL A 467 -22.29 -0.86 -4.90
C VAL A 467 -20.79 -0.98 -4.65
N ASP A 468 -20.10 0.13 -4.91
CA ASP A 468 -18.65 0.28 -4.75
C ASP A 468 -18.32 1.36 -3.73
N GLY A 469 -17.24 1.19 -2.99
CA GLY A 469 -16.61 2.30 -2.28
C GLY A 469 -16.04 3.28 -3.29
N ALA A 470 -16.27 4.58 -3.11
CA ALA A 470 -15.84 5.59 -4.07
C ALA A 470 -14.38 5.99 -3.82
N PHE A 471 -13.49 5.72 -4.78
CA PHE A 471 -12.06 6.06 -4.68
C PHE A 471 -11.82 7.54 -4.35
N ALA A 472 -12.57 8.42 -5.02
CA ALA A 472 -12.52 9.86 -4.78
C ALA A 472 -12.84 10.26 -3.32
N ALA A 473 -13.68 9.49 -2.62
CA ALA A 473 -14.09 9.80 -1.24
C ALA A 473 -13.03 9.40 -0.21
N TYR A 474 -12.37 8.26 -0.40
CA TYR A 474 -11.34 7.78 0.53
C TYR A 474 -9.91 8.09 0.09
N TYR A 475 -9.70 8.74 -1.06
CA TYR A 475 -8.37 9.05 -1.60
C TYR A 475 -7.44 9.71 -0.58
N SER A 476 -7.93 10.68 0.21
CA SER A 476 -7.14 11.37 1.24
C SER A 476 -6.53 10.44 2.30
N GLN A 477 -7.10 9.24 2.49
CA GLN A 477 -6.59 8.24 3.44
C GLN A 477 -5.51 7.35 2.83
N ILE A 478 -5.29 7.40 1.52
CA ILE A 478 -4.36 6.53 0.80
C ILE A 478 -3.39 7.29 -0.12
N SER A 479 -3.56 8.60 -0.28
CA SER A 479 -2.76 9.41 -1.18
C SER A 479 -1.28 9.41 -0.82
N GLN A 480 -0.91 9.24 0.45
CA GLN A 480 0.50 9.19 0.86
C GLN A 480 1.30 8.05 0.20
N TRP A 481 0.62 6.98 -0.25
CA TRP A 481 1.25 5.85 -0.95
C TRP A 481 1.10 5.94 -2.47
N LEU A 482 -0.06 6.39 -2.96
CA LEU A 482 -0.37 6.40 -4.39
C LEU A 482 0.02 7.71 -5.09
N ASP A 483 0.03 8.80 -4.36
CA ASP A 483 0.48 10.12 -4.81
C ASP A 483 1.49 10.67 -3.80
N PRO A 484 2.62 9.97 -3.61
CA PRO A 484 3.73 10.56 -2.91
C PRO A 484 4.10 11.82 -3.69
N GLY A 485 3.81 13.01 -3.15
CA GLY A 485 4.18 14.26 -3.80
C GLY A 485 5.67 14.25 -4.19
N PRO A 486 6.14 15.17 -5.06
CA PRO A 486 7.58 15.25 -5.37
C PRO A 486 8.34 15.51 -4.05
N GLY A 487 8.86 14.45 -3.44
CA GLY A 487 9.34 14.42 -2.05
C GLY A 487 8.99 13.17 -1.22
N ASN A 488 8.03 12.31 -1.59
CA ASN A 488 7.61 11.17 -0.73
C ASN A 488 8.20 9.81 -1.14
N CYS A 489 9.47 9.80 -1.57
CA CYS A 489 10.24 8.57 -1.73
C CYS A 489 10.91 8.11 -0.41
N HIS A 490 10.69 8.84 0.69
CA HIS A 490 11.27 8.56 2.00
C HIS A 490 10.54 7.39 2.69
N ASN A 491 11.31 6.44 3.23
CA ASN A 491 10.77 5.33 4.02
C ASN A 491 10.92 5.63 5.51
N GLY A 492 9.81 5.74 6.24
CA GLY A 492 9.81 6.04 7.67
C GLY A 492 9.44 7.48 8.01
N SER A 493 9.69 7.89 9.26
CA SER A 493 9.46 9.26 9.72
C SER A 493 10.76 10.06 9.64
N ASN A 494 10.70 11.35 9.34
CA ASN A 494 11.86 12.22 9.34
C ASN A 494 12.68 12.05 10.64
N GLY A 495 13.98 11.82 10.49
CA GLY A 495 14.94 11.45 11.52
C GLY A 495 15.12 9.94 11.75
N SER A 496 14.42 9.07 11.00
CA SER A 496 14.69 7.63 11.02
C SER A 496 15.90 7.28 10.17
N GLY A 497 16.65 6.23 10.54
CA GLY A 497 17.83 5.79 9.80
C GLY A 497 17.51 5.50 8.33
N SER A 498 18.31 6.06 7.42
CA SER A 498 18.11 6.00 5.96
C SER A 498 16.82 6.64 5.45
N TYR A 499 16.29 7.64 6.16
CA TYR A 499 15.19 8.47 5.66
C TYR A 499 15.64 9.24 4.41
N CYS A 500 16.86 9.80 4.39
CA CYS A 500 17.47 10.37 3.20
C CYS A 500 18.23 9.29 2.41
N SER A 501 18.27 9.42 1.08
CA SER A 501 19.08 8.56 0.21
C SER A 501 19.45 9.26 -1.09
N THR A 502 20.42 8.72 -1.84
CA THR A 502 20.81 9.30 -3.15
C THR A 502 19.69 9.28 -4.21
N SER A 503 18.72 8.37 -4.08
CA SER A 503 17.50 8.31 -4.90
C SER A 503 16.34 9.12 -4.32
N CYS A 504 16.39 9.46 -3.03
CA CYS A 504 15.37 10.22 -2.33
C CYS A 504 16.00 11.24 -1.39
N LYS A 505 16.24 12.43 -1.95
CA LYS A 505 17.04 13.46 -1.30
C LYS A 505 16.21 14.28 -0.33
N CYS A 506 16.78 14.55 0.84
CA CYS A 506 16.16 15.37 1.88
C CYS A 506 16.27 16.87 1.60
N ASP A 507 15.26 17.60 2.05
CA ASP A 507 15.26 19.06 2.11
C ASP A 507 16.00 19.58 3.35
N ALA A 508 16.18 20.90 3.43
CA ALA A 508 16.86 21.53 4.55
C ALA A 508 16.09 21.30 5.87
N GLY A 509 16.77 20.81 6.90
CA GLY A 509 16.19 20.47 8.20
C GLY A 509 15.62 19.05 8.29
N GLU A 510 15.83 18.21 7.27
CA GLU A 510 15.44 16.80 7.28
C GLU A 510 16.64 15.86 7.38
N GLY A 511 16.45 14.72 8.04
CA GLY A 511 17.45 13.68 8.28
C GLY A 511 16.77 12.32 8.32
N ASP A 512 17.45 11.18 8.41
CA ASP A 512 18.89 10.95 8.59
C ASP A 512 19.60 10.86 7.22
N CYS A 513 20.62 11.69 6.99
CA CYS A 513 21.47 11.63 5.79
C CYS A 513 22.83 11.00 6.10
N ASP A 514 23.37 10.19 5.19
CA ASP A 514 24.70 9.58 5.35
C ASP A 514 25.79 10.35 4.59
N SER A 515 25.41 11.20 3.62
CA SER A 515 26.33 12.03 2.84
C SER A 515 25.64 13.18 2.09
N ASP A 516 26.39 14.18 1.65
CA ASP A 516 25.89 15.30 0.81
C ASP A 516 25.13 14.84 -0.44
N ALA A 517 25.42 13.63 -0.95
CA ALA A 517 24.74 13.08 -2.10
C ALA A 517 23.25 12.77 -1.84
N GLU A 518 22.85 12.67 -0.57
CA GLU A 518 21.50 12.39 -0.10
C GLU A 518 20.72 13.65 0.27
N CYS A 519 21.35 14.81 0.14
CA CYS A 519 20.70 16.10 0.28
C CYS A 519 20.35 16.70 -1.09
N ASN A 520 19.32 17.55 -1.12
CA ASN A 520 18.99 18.32 -2.31
C ASN A 520 20.13 19.27 -2.71
N ALA A 521 20.15 19.65 -3.99
CA ALA A 521 21.27 20.40 -4.56
C ALA A 521 21.50 21.71 -3.79
N GLY A 522 22.73 21.92 -3.31
CA GLY A 522 23.11 23.10 -2.53
C GLY A 522 23.07 22.91 -1.02
N LEU A 523 22.72 21.72 -0.53
CA LEU A 523 22.76 21.33 0.88
C LEU A 523 23.97 20.42 1.17
N VAL A 524 24.40 20.35 2.43
CA VAL A 524 25.40 19.39 2.96
C VAL A 524 24.78 18.57 4.08
N CYS A 525 25.28 17.35 4.24
CA CYS A 525 24.86 16.49 5.32
C CYS A 525 25.66 16.82 6.60
N SER A 526 25.02 17.49 7.55
CA SER A 526 25.62 17.88 8.82
C SER A 526 25.49 16.77 9.85
N THR A 527 26.61 16.44 10.51
CA THR A 527 26.70 15.26 11.39
C THR A 527 26.29 15.56 12.83
N ASP A 528 25.52 14.67 13.45
CA ASP A 528 25.05 14.70 14.85
C ASP A 528 24.30 16.00 15.25
N VAL A 529 23.70 16.70 14.29
CA VAL A 529 22.98 17.97 14.53
C VAL A 529 21.48 17.78 14.82
N GLY A 530 20.98 16.55 14.81
CA GLY A 530 19.58 16.20 15.07
C GLY A 530 18.88 16.92 16.23
N PRO A 531 19.53 17.18 17.40
CA PRO A 531 18.91 17.90 18.50
C PRO A 531 18.44 19.32 18.17
N ASN A 532 19.04 19.98 17.17
CA ASN A 532 18.63 21.30 16.70
C ASN A 532 17.26 21.29 16.01
N TYR A 533 16.83 20.11 15.53
CA TYR A 533 15.60 19.90 14.74
C TYR A 533 14.58 19.00 15.47
N GLY A 534 14.85 18.66 16.74
CA GLY A 534 13.97 17.81 17.55
C GLY A 534 14.16 16.30 17.35
N PHE A 535 15.27 15.88 16.73
CA PHE A 535 15.63 14.48 16.53
C PHE A 535 16.59 13.95 17.61
N ALA A 536 16.92 12.66 17.54
CA ALA A 536 17.93 12.06 18.40
C ALA A 536 19.33 12.60 18.07
N SER A 537 20.24 12.53 19.04
CA SER A 537 21.59 13.13 18.93
C SER A 537 22.50 12.51 17.88
N TRP A 538 22.10 11.38 17.30
CA TRP A 538 22.86 10.64 16.29
C TRP A 538 22.35 10.88 14.86
N VAL A 539 21.28 11.68 14.72
CA VAL A 539 20.66 11.95 13.41
C VAL A 539 21.42 13.06 12.71
N ASP A 540 21.82 12.78 11.48
CA ASP A 540 22.47 13.71 10.58
C ASP A 540 21.39 14.43 9.74
N VAL A 541 21.54 15.73 9.52
CA VAL A 541 20.50 16.57 8.90
C VAL A 541 21.07 17.30 7.70
N CYS A 542 20.33 17.33 6.60
CA CYS A 542 20.66 18.15 5.45
C CYS A 542 20.50 19.63 5.81
N GLU A 543 21.59 20.36 5.83
CA GLU A 543 21.64 21.78 6.14
C GLU A 543 22.14 22.57 4.93
N VAL A 544 21.80 23.85 4.87
CA VAL A 544 22.53 24.75 3.98
C VAL A 544 23.99 24.76 4.48
N PRO A 545 25.01 24.52 3.64
CA PRO A 545 26.40 24.57 4.08
C PRO A 545 26.67 25.93 4.69
N ASP A 546 26.85 25.92 6.02
CA ASP A 546 27.16 27.11 6.79
C ASP A 546 28.56 27.57 6.38
N CYS A 547 28.58 28.48 5.42
CA CYS A 547 29.79 29.07 4.87
C CYS A 547 30.32 30.21 5.77
N HIS A 548 29.63 30.48 6.87
CA HIS A 548 30.01 31.46 7.87
C HIS A 548 31.03 30.84 8.85
N VAL A 549 32.23 31.43 8.93
CA VAL A 549 33.27 31.00 9.89
C VAL A 549 33.35 32.01 11.02
N GLY A 550 32.86 31.63 12.21
CA GLY A 550 32.90 32.48 13.41
C GLY A 550 31.50 32.77 13.95
N SER A 551 31.41 33.76 14.84
CA SER A 551 30.11 34.22 15.36
C SER A 551 29.62 35.42 14.54
N PRO A 552 28.31 35.65 14.43
CA PRO A 552 27.78 36.89 13.87
C PRO A 552 28.49 38.11 14.49
N GLY A 553 29.11 38.91 13.63
CA GLY A 553 29.94 40.07 13.93
C GLY A 553 31.46 39.85 13.88
N SER A 554 31.95 38.65 13.56
CA SER A 554 33.38 38.44 13.29
C SER A 554 33.77 38.97 11.91
N GLY A 555 35.00 39.46 11.76
CA GLY A 555 35.48 40.02 10.49
C GLY A 555 35.37 39.00 9.35
N SER A 556 34.76 39.43 8.24
CA SER A 556 34.46 38.58 7.07
C SER A 556 33.50 37.41 7.35
N TYR A 557 32.60 37.56 8.33
CA TYR A 557 31.51 36.61 8.56
C TYR A 557 30.57 36.58 7.36
N CYS A 558 30.24 37.73 6.76
CA CYS A 558 29.49 37.79 5.52
C CYS A 558 30.42 37.78 4.30
N SER A 559 29.94 37.24 3.18
CA SER A 559 30.63 37.30 1.88
C SER A 559 29.64 37.21 0.71
N THR A 560 30.07 37.55 -0.50
CA THR A 560 29.21 37.44 -1.69
C THR A 560 28.77 36.00 -2.01
N SER A 561 29.52 35.00 -1.54
CA SER A 561 29.16 33.57 -1.59
C SER A 561 28.41 33.07 -0.37
N CYS A 562 28.41 33.84 0.73
CA CYS A 562 27.83 33.48 2.01
C CYS A 562 27.14 34.69 2.64
N LYS A 563 25.88 34.92 2.25
CA LYS A 563 25.18 36.16 2.51
C LYS A 563 24.53 36.15 3.89
N CYS A 564 24.68 37.25 4.61
CA CYS A 564 24.10 37.42 5.93
C CYS A 564 22.60 37.77 5.88
N ASP A 565 21.88 37.29 6.89
CA ASP A 565 20.50 37.65 7.17
C ASP A 565 20.39 38.99 7.90
N ALA A 566 19.16 39.47 8.08
CA ALA A 566 18.89 40.74 8.75
C ALA A 566 19.37 40.71 10.20
N GLY A 567 20.21 41.67 10.58
CA GLY A 567 20.81 41.77 11.91
C GLY A 567 22.13 41.00 12.05
N GLU A 568 22.69 40.43 10.98
CA GLU A 568 23.98 39.76 10.97
C GLU A 568 25.07 40.58 10.27
N GLY A 569 26.31 40.44 10.76
CA GLY A 569 27.51 41.12 10.25
C GLY A 569 28.72 40.19 10.43
N ASP A 570 29.93 40.51 10.02
CA ASP A 570 30.44 41.74 9.38
C ASP A 570 30.28 41.67 7.85
N CYS A 571 29.49 42.57 7.26
CA CYS A 571 29.35 42.70 5.81
C CYS A 571 30.23 43.82 5.24
N ASP A 572 30.84 43.60 4.08
CA ASP A 572 31.67 44.63 3.42
C ASP A 572 30.90 45.40 2.33
N SER A 573 29.77 44.85 1.85
CA SER A 573 28.90 45.49 0.86
C SER A 573 27.49 44.88 0.81
N ASP A 574 26.54 45.59 0.20
CA ASP A 574 25.17 45.09 -0.04
C ASP A 574 25.12 43.74 -0.77
N ALA A 575 26.17 43.41 -1.54
CA ALA A 575 26.24 42.13 -2.24
C ALA A 575 26.42 40.93 -1.30
N GLU A 576 26.80 41.17 -0.05
CA GLU A 576 27.01 40.18 1.01
C GLU A 576 25.80 40.04 1.93
N CYS A 577 24.72 40.78 1.64
CA CYS A 577 23.45 40.67 2.33
C CYS A 577 22.41 39.95 1.47
N ASN A 578 21.47 39.26 2.12
CA ASN A 578 20.34 38.65 1.44
C ASN A 578 19.44 39.68 0.74
N ALA A 579 18.68 39.22 -0.25
CA ALA A 579 17.93 40.11 -1.14
C ALA A 579 16.94 41.00 -0.36
N GLY A 580 17.01 42.32 -0.57
CA GLY A 580 16.18 43.30 0.16
C GLY A 580 16.86 43.92 1.38
N LEU A 581 18.09 43.53 1.67
CA LEU A 581 18.93 44.08 2.74
C LEU A 581 20.08 44.93 2.16
N THR A 582 20.53 45.89 2.94
CA THR A 582 21.70 46.75 2.69
C THR A 582 22.70 46.57 3.82
N CYS A 583 23.98 46.60 3.49
CA CYS A 583 25.04 46.55 4.47
C CYS A 583 25.21 47.92 5.12
N VAL A 584 24.81 48.03 6.39
CA VAL A 584 24.82 49.29 7.13
C VAL A 584 26.09 49.36 7.97
N SER A 585 26.91 50.38 7.70
CA SER A 585 28.23 50.45 8.31
C SER A 585 28.22 50.93 9.78
N ASN A 586 29.08 50.31 10.60
CA ASN A 586 29.39 50.67 11.99
C ASN A 586 28.20 50.64 12.96
N VAL A 587 27.18 49.80 12.68
CA VAL A 587 25.99 49.64 13.53
C VAL A 587 26.07 48.45 14.49
N GLY A 588 27.20 47.72 14.49
CA GLY A 588 27.49 46.63 15.43
C GLY A 588 27.10 46.86 16.90
N PRO A 589 27.24 48.07 17.49
CA PRO A 589 26.82 48.33 18.87
C PRO A 589 25.33 48.11 19.14
N ASN A 590 24.46 48.25 18.13
CA ASN A 590 23.02 47.97 18.24
C ASN A 590 22.74 46.48 18.48
N TYR A 591 23.69 45.62 18.10
CA TYR A 591 23.62 44.15 18.19
C TYR A 591 24.59 43.58 19.23
N GLY A 592 25.24 44.45 20.04
CA GLY A 592 26.17 44.04 21.09
C GLY A 592 27.60 43.76 20.62
N TRP A 593 27.97 44.22 19.42
CA TRP A 593 29.30 44.01 18.82
C TRP A 593 30.16 45.28 18.83
N ALA A 594 31.39 45.15 18.34
CA ALA A 594 32.32 46.28 18.24
C ALA A 594 31.80 47.33 17.23
N SER A 595 32.17 48.59 17.45
CA SER A 595 31.67 49.73 16.66
C SER A 595 32.06 49.71 15.20
N TRP A 596 32.99 48.85 14.79
CA TRP A 596 33.46 48.74 13.41
C TRP A 596 32.75 47.65 12.62
N VAL A 597 31.85 46.88 13.24
CA VAL A 597 31.11 45.81 12.58
C VAL A 597 29.95 46.40 11.78
N ASP A 598 29.87 46.02 10.51
CA ASP A 598 28.85 46.38 9.56
C ASP A 598 27.77 45.28 9.50
N VAL A 599 26.49 45.65 9.45
CA VAL A 599 25.37 44.70 9.64
C VAL A 599 24.38 44.81 8.49
N CYS A 600 23.91 43.69 7.96
CA CYS A 600 22.86 43.64 6.96
C CYS A 600 21.51 44.01 7.59
N GLU A 601 20.92 45.12 7.16
CA GLU A 601 19.60 45.58 7.61
C GLU A 601 18.67 45.80 6.42
N GLU A 602 17.35 45.69 6.60
CA GLU A 602 16.40 45.91 5.49
C GLU A 602 16.62 47.29 4.85
N SER A 603 16.66 47.32 3.50
CA SER A 603 16.91 48.54 2.73
C SER A 603 15.75 49.53 2.90
N GLY A 604 15.80 50.30 3.99
CA GLY A 604 14.80 51.30 4.32
C GLY A 604 14.51 51.36 5.82
N GLY A 605 15.41 51.96 6.60
CA GLY A 605 15.00 52.62 7.84
C GLY A 605 13.97 53.70 7.52
N GLY A 606 12.69 53.34 7.64
CA GLY A 606 11.53 54.25 7.55
C GLY A 606 11.04 54.55 6.13
N SER A 607 10.07 53.78 5.65
CA SER A 607 9.10 54.28 4.67
C SER A 607 7.76 54.42 5.40
N ASP A 608 7.56 55.55 6.09
CA ASP A 608 6.85 56.75 5.58
C ASP A 608 5.35 56.48 5.41
N PRO A 609 4.46 57.43 5.71
CA PRO A 609 3.86 58.01 4.50
C PRO A 609 3.59 59.52 4.53
N ASN A 610 4.04 60.25 5.57
CA ASN A 610 4.12 61.73 5.60
C ASN A 610 4.91 62.20 6.84
N SER A 611 6.17 61.81 6.97
CA SER A 611 7.01 62.28 8.07
C SER A 611 7.05 63.82 8.18
N CYS A 612 7.18 64.27 9.43
CA CYS A 612 7.11 65.61 10.03
C CYS A 612 6.12 66.69 9.51
N VAL A 613 5.18 66.40 8.60
CA VAL A 613 4.05 67.31 8.31
C VAL A 613 2.90 67.07 9.31
N GLY A 614 2.68 68.03 10.22
CA GLY A 614 1.55 68.01 11.18
C GLY A 614 1.81 67.29 12.52
N HIS A 615 3.03 66.77 12.74
CA HIS A 615 3.37 65.92 13.88
C HIS A 615 4.60 66.41 14.71
N CYS A 616 4.98 67.69 14.58
CA CYS A 616 6.10 68.26 15.34
C CYS A 616 5.88 68.14 16.86
N GLY A 617 6.85 67.57 17.57
CA GLY A 617 6.83 67.32 19.01
C GLY A 617 6.28 65.95 19.45
N THR A 618 5.95 65.05 18.52
CA THR A 618 5.42 63.70 18.80
C THR A 618 5.98 62.65 17.84
N GLN A 619 5.69 61.37 18.07
CA GLN A 619 6.07 60.27 17.17
C GLN A 619 5.24 60.29 15.89
N ALA A 620 5.90 60.19 14.74
CA ALA A 620 5.26 60.05 13.44
C ALA A 620 4.67 58.63 13.28
N PRO A 621 3.65 58.44 12.42
CA PRO A 621 3.05 57.13 12.17
C PRO A 621 4.04 56.06 11.69
N GLY A 622 5.14 56.49 11.06
CA GLY A 622 6.26 55.63 10.65
C GLY A 622 7.24 55.24 11.77
N GLY A 623 6.94 55.58 13.03
CA GLY A 623 7.69 55.12 14.20
C GLY A 623 8.87 55.99 14.64
N CYS A 624 9.31 56.95 13.83
CA CYS A 624 10.36 57.91 14.19
C CYS A 624 9.80 59.12 14.99
N TRP A 625 10.64 59.88 15.70
CA TRP A 625 10.24 61.03 16.52
C TRP A 625 10.63 62.39 15.92
N CYS A 626 9.69 63.34 15.89
CA CYS A 626 9.88 64.73 15.43
C CYS A 626 9.99 65.72 16.62
N ASP A 627 10.67 65.37 17.71
CA ASP A 627 10.82 66.20 18.92
C ASP A 627 12.27 66.63 19.21
N SER A 628 12.51 67.47 20.22
CA SER A 628 13.86 67.93 20.57
C SER A 628 14.75 66.85 21.19
N ALA A 629 14.16 65.77 21.70
CA ALA A 629 14.87 64.69 22.37
C ALA A 629 15.33 63.60 21.40
N CYS A 630 14.77 63.53 20.19
CA CYS A 630 15.08 62.45 19.25
C CYS A 630 16.57 62.33 18.90
N SER A 631 17.30 63.45 18.92
CA SER A 631 18.74 63.43 18.62
C SER A 631 19.55 62.82 19.76
N PHE A 632 19.02 62.85 20.98
CA PHE A 632 19.60 62.20 22.15
C PHE A 632 19.31 60.70 22.15
N TYR A 633 18.15 60.27 21.63
CA TYR A 633 17.74 58.87 21.58
C TYR A 633 18.08 58.16 20.26
N GLY A 634 18.51 58.90 19.22
CA GLY A 634 18.90 58.34 17.94
C GLY A 634 17.73 57.92 17.04
N ASP A 635 16.51 58.38 17.32
CA ASP A 635 15.27 57.96 16.67
C ASP A 635 14.61 59.09 15.87
N CYS A 636 15.38 60.10 15.46
CA CYS A 636 14.85 61.23 14.71
C CYS A 636 14.26 60.83 13.36
N CYS A 637 13.10 61.40 13.05
CA CYS A 637 12.59 61.36 11.69
C CYS A 637 13.53 62.09 10.72
N PRO A 638 13.76 61.54 9.50
CA PRO A 638 14.75 62.05 8.56
C PRO A 638 14.57 63.52 8.13
N ASP A 639 13.34 64.04 8.15
CA ASP A 639 12.96 65.36 7.65
C ASP A 639 12.61 66.39 8.74
N LYS A 640 12.79 66.04 10.02
CA LYS A 640 12.47 66.90 11.19
C LYS A 640 13.03 68.31 11.04
N THR A 641 14.30 68.44 10.70
CA THR A 641 14.99 69.74 10.62
C THR A 641 14.42 70.63 9.52
N SER A 642 13.95 70.05 8.41
CA SER A 642 13.38 70.83 7.30
C SER A 642 11.91 71.21 7.50
N VAL A 643 11.16 70.49 8.34
CA VAL A 643 9.70 70.71 8.50
C VAL A 643 9.32 71.34 9.85
N CYS A 644 10.00 70.97 10.95
CA CYS A 644 9.66 71.40 12.31
C CYS A 644 10.57 72.50 12.87
N GLY A 645 11.72 72.77 12.23
CA GLY A 645 12.72 73.75 12.67
C GLY A 645 13.81 73.14 13.52
#